data_AF-T1HK63-F1
#
_entry.id   AF-T1HK63-F1
#
_cell.length_a   1.000
_cell.length_b   1.000
_cell.length_c   1.000
_cell.angle_alpha   90.00
_cell.angle_beta   90.00
_cell.angle_gamma   90.00
#
_symmetry.space_group_name_H-M   'P 1'
#
loop_
_entity.id
_entity.type
_entity.pdbx_description
1 polymer ?
#
loop_
_entity_poly.entity_id
_entity_poly.type
_entity_poly.pdbx_seq_one_letter_code
_entity_poly.pdbx_strand_id
1 'polypeptide(L)'
;FRIEEEEEDVGAFESTLAEMDIDTDFPEAESEEFLGEGPEGGTAGTKWSRPDPPILNPATDALTFQQLEIDHYSTKPFPEMPGSQIGPVPVMRVYGVTMDGNSVCCHVHGFTPYFYVNAPKRFNHTHIYDFKVKLIFLNEMRGSKDKIQEAVIMVEIEEKQSIYGYNGNVATTFLKISVALPRLIATTKRVLEKVDIHQQFLDHRYQAFEANIDFDIRFMVDCNITGCNWIELPPKTWSLRSAITDFDPVSRCQIEVDIAYDKLISHEPEGEWAKVAPFRILSFDIECAGRKGIFPEPTHDPVIQIASMVVRQGQHEPFIRNIFTLNSCAPILGAQVISCDKEIDLLGKWAEFVREVDPDLFTGYNINNFDFPFLINRANHLKCPYFTYLGRIKNIRSTIKDRVIQSKQMGKRENKIVNFEGRTAFDVLLVLLRDYKLRSYTLNSVSYHFLQEQKEDVHHSIITDLQNGTAQTRRRLAVYCLKDAYLPIKLLDKLMSVINYMEMARVTGVTFSSLLTRGQQVKVMSQLLRKAREAGYLIPTHSVGEMQDQFEGAIVIEPLKGYYKIPIATLDFSSLYPSIMMAHNLCYTTLLAPGVKEKLGLSEDQYSETPANSYFVKSSVRKGLLPQILESLLSARKKAKADLKNETDPFKQKVLDGRQLALKISANSVYGFTGAQVGKLPCLEISGSVTAYGRTMIERTKSEVEQKYNISNGYKHDSVVVYGDTDSVMVKFGVETLEEAMALGREAAEFVTSKFIPPIKLEFEKVYFPYLLINKKRYAGLYFTRPDTYDKMDCKGLETVRRDNCPLVANMMNTCLQKLLIDGDPDGAVKYAKQQISDLLCNRLDISQLVITKELTKTEYAAKQAHVELANKMKKRDAGSAPKLGDRVPYIIISAAKSTPAYLKAESIQMIIYNNIPIDTAYYLENQLSKPLLRIFSPILGEKAESILLRGDHTRTRTVVTSKVSALAAFTTKKTTCLGCKAVLPAGEEKNPVCKYCQPKQTQLLQTELDKYRDLEDKFSRLWTQCQRCQGSLHEEVICTSRDCPIFYMRKKVQMDLINQDKVIDRFGCPTW
;
A
#
# COMPACT_ATOMS: atom_id res chain seq x y z
N PHE A 1 -6.47 20.57 -23.66
CA PHE A 1 -6.06 21.83 -23.03
C PHE A 1 -4.57 21.95 -23.28
N ARG A 2 -4.17 22.98 -24.05
CA ARG A 2 -2.77 23.33 -24.33
C ARG A 2 -2.02 23.48 -23.00
N ILE A 3 -0.86 22.86 -22.92
CA ILE A 3 0.08 22.98 -21.81
C ILE A 3 1.14 23.94 -22.32
N GLU A 4 1.22 25.13 -21.72
CA GLU A 4 2.37 26.01 -21.86
C GLU A 4 3.32 25.72 -20.69
N GLU A 5 4.59 25.67 -21.04
CA GLU A 5 5.76 25.35 -20.24
C GLU A 5 6.14 26.54 -19.36
N GLU A 6 6.47 26.29 -18.10
CA GLU A 6 7.31 27.20 -17.32
C GLU A 6 8.38 26.37 -16.61
N GLU A 7 9.62 26.62 -17.02
CA GLU A 7 10.86 26.16 -16.42
C GLU A 7 11.07 26.88 -15.09
N GLU A 8 11.26 26.15 -13.98
CA GLU A 8 11.87 26.69 -12.77
C GLU A 8 13.06 25.84 -12.35
N ASP A 9 14.18 26.52 -12.20
CA ASP A 9 15.53 26.05 -11.91
C ASP A 9 15.61 25.39 -10.51
N VAL A 10 15.68 24.06 -10.49
CA VAL A 10 15.67 23.22 -9.27
C VAL A 10 17.09 22.91 -8.74
N GLY A 11 18.11 23.53 -9.33
CA GLY A 11 19.51 23.05 -9.24
C GLY A 11 20.20 23.11 -7.87
N ALA A 12 19.71 23.89 -6.89
CA ALA A 12 20.46 24.13 -5.65
C ALA A 12 19.97 23.35 -4.41
N PHE A 13 18.77 22.76 -4.44
CA PHE A 13 18.17 22.09 -3.27
C PHE A 13 18.14 20.56 -3.40
N GLU A 14 18.18 20.04 -4.63
CA GLU A 14 18.11 18.59 -4.90
C GLU A 14 19.47 17.87 -4.81
N SER A 15 20.58 18.61 -4.93
CA SER A 15 21.93 18.06 -4.69
C SER A 15 22.13 17.60 -3.25
N THR A 16 21.47 18.26 -2.29
CA THR A 16 21.47 17.89 -0.87
C THR A 16 20.61 16.65 -0.57
N LEU A 17 19.65 16.30 -1.44
CA LEU A 17 18.78 15.13 -1.28
C LEU A 17 19.44 13.83 -1.77
N ALA A 18 20.33 13.91 -2.76
CA ALA A 18 21.11 12.76 -3.23
C ALA A 18 22.13 12.26 -2.18
N GLU A 19 22.49 13.10 -1.19
CA GLU A 19 23.33 12.70 -0.06
C GLU A 19 22.53 12.01 1.06
N MET A 20 21.21 12.18 1.13
CA MET A 20 20.36 11.63 2.20
C MET A 20 19.90 10.17 1.97
N ASP A 21 20.16 9.58 0.80
CA ASP A 21 19.82 8.19 0.47
C ASP A 21 20.96 7.19 0.81
N ILE A 22 22.08 7.67 1.36
CA ILE A 22 23.27 6.86 1.66
C ILE A 22 23.40 6.51 3.16
N ASP A 23 22.78 7.25 4.07
CA ASP A 23 22.84 6.95 5.50
C ASP A 23 21.70 6.02 5.94
N THR A 24 21.87 4.73 5.66
CA THR A 24 21.02 3.65 6.23
C THR A 24 21.59 3.04 7.50
N ASP A 25 22.72 3.55 8.00
CA ASP A 25 23.36 3.01 9.19
C ASP A 25 22.72 3.57 10.47
N PHE A 26 22.38 2.68 11.40
CA PHE A 26 22.22 3.09 12.79
C PHE A 26 23.57 3.63 13.27
N PRO A 27 23.67 4.87 13.78
CA PRO A 27 24.90 5.28 14.41
C PRO A 27 25.16 4.30 15.55
N GLU A 28 26.27 3.56 15.46
CA GLU A 28 26.81 2.76 16.55
C GLU A 28 26.96 3.72 17.74
N ALA A 29 26.04 3.64 18.69
CA ALA A 29 26.13 4.40 19.92
C ALA A 29 27.26 3.77 20.72
N GLU A 30 28.41 4.46 20.79
CA GLU A 30 29.42 4.22 21.81
C GLU A 30 28.75 4.43 23.18
N SER A 31 28.36 3.33 23.83
CA SER A 31 27.94 3.33 25.23
C SER A 31 28.62 2.18 25.95
N GLU A 32 29.85 2.43 26.42
CA GLU A 32 30.46 1.65 27.50
C GLU A 32 29.82 2.08 28.83
N GLU A 33 28.67 1.49 29.17
CA GLU A 33 28.21 1.37 30.56
C GLU A 33 27.63 -0.04 30.76
N PHE A 34 28.45 -0.92 31.33
CA PHE A 34 28.03 -2.24 31.81
C PHE A 34 27.15 -2.06 33.05
N LEU A 35 25.85 -2.33 32.93
CA LEU A 35 24.94 -2.43 34.06
C LEU A 35 24.03 -3.65 33.92
N GLY A 36 24.33 -4.68 34.73
CA GLY A 36 23.41 -5.65 35.36
C GLY A 36 22.46 -6.49 34.50
N GLU A 37 22.34 -7.77 34.82
CA GLU A 37 21.26 -8.64 34.36
C GLU A 37 19.90 -8.00 34.65
N GLY A 38 19.06 -7.87 33.61
CA GLY A 38 17.72 -7.28 33.74
C GLY A 38 16.83 -8.08 34.70
N PRO A 39 15.71 -7.50 35.18
CA PRO A 39 14.86 -8.18 36.15
C PRO A 39 14.11 -9.32 35.46
N GLU A 40 14.61 -10.54 35.61
CA GLU A 40 13.85 -11.76 35.35
C GLU A 40 13.12 -12.12 36.64
N GLY A 41 11.82 -11.88 36.69
CA GLY A 41 11.04 -12.17 37.89
C GLY A 41 9.55 -12.32 37.65
N GLY A 42 9.01 -13.46 38.10
CA GLY A 42 7.66 -13.55 38.67
C GLY A 42 6.64 -14.38 37.90
N THR A 43 6.57 -15.68 38.25
CA THR A 43 5.51 -16.63 37.84
C THR A 43 4.09 -16.12 38.08
N ALA A 44 3.27 -16.07 37.03
CA ALA A 44 1.82 -15.90 37.11
C ALA A 44 1.08 -16.86 36.16
N GLY A 45 0.61 -18.01 36.69
CA GLY A 45 -0.60 -18.78 36.32
C GLY A 45 -0.88 -19.27 34.88
N THR A 46 -0.32 -18.67 33.84
CA THR A 46 -0.56 -18.98 32.42
C THR A 46 0.79 -18.92 31.70
N LYS A 47 1.31 -20.04 31.20
CA LYS A 47 2.62 -20.06 30.51
C LYS A 47 2.51 -19.29 29.18
N TRP A 48 2.95 -18.03 29.14
CA TRP A 48 2.98 -17.22 27.90
C TRP A 48 4.17 -17.60 27.02
N SER A 49 5.24 -18.11 27.62
CA SER A 49 6.49 -18.46 26.96
C SER A 49 6.31 -19.45 25.80
N ARG A 50 7.32 -19.53 24.93
CA ARG A 50 7.42 -20.60 23.92
C ARG A 50 7.55 -21.98 24.60
N PRO A 51 7.23 -23.07 23.89
CA PRO A 51 7.60 -24.42 24.32
C PRO A 51 9.09 -24.48 24.60
N ASP A 52 9.52 -25.31 25.56
CA ASP A 52 10.95 -25.40 25.88
C ASP A 52 11.70 -26.07 24.71
N PRO A 53 12.91 -25.59 24.34
CA PRO A 53 13.64 -26.14 23.22
C PRO A 53 14.09 -27.58 23.50
N PRO A 54 14.21 -28.45 22.47
CA PRO A 54 14.82 -29.76 22.65
C PRO A 54 16.29 -29.62 23.08
N ILE A 55 16.82 -30.67 23.73
CA ILE A 55 18.25 -30.76 24.02
C ILE A 55 18.99 -30.98 22.70
N LEU A 56 19.75 -29.98 22.25
CA LEU A 56 20.47 -30.03 20.99
C LEU A 56 21.95 -30.37 21.23
N ASN A 57 22.47 -31.33 20.48
CA ASN A 57 23.89 -31.66 20.42
C ASN A 57 24.48 -31.25 19.06
N PRO A 58 25.33 -30.21 19.02
CA PRO A 58 25.93 -29.73 17.76
C PRO A 58 26.75 -30.78 17.00
N ALA A 59 27.23 -31.84 17.66
CA ALA A 59 28.01 -32.89 17.01
C ALA A 59 27.17 -33.88 16.19
N THR A 60 25.88 -34.04 16.51
CA THR A 60 24.99 -35.05 15.90
C THR A 60 23.77 -34.44 15.21
N ASP A 61 23.30 -33.29 15.70
CA ASP A 61 21.99 -32.76 15.33
C ASP A 61 22.12 -31.66 14.27
N ALA A 62 21.21 -31.71 13.30
CA ALA A 62 21.00 -30.61 12.35
C ALA A 62 19.96 -29.64 12.93
N LEU A 63 20.24 -28.34 12.90
CA LEU A 63 19.28 -27.31 13.30
C LEU A 63 18.60 -26.74 12.07
N THR A 64 17.28 -26.92 11.96
CA THR A 64 16.47 -26.38 10.87
C THR A 64 15.48 -25.33 11.37
N PHE A 65 15.47 -24.16 10.74
CA PHE A 65 14.57 -23.07 11.12
C PHE A 65 14.20 -22.20 9.92
N GLN A 66 13.03 -21.58 9.97
CA GLN A 66 12.61 -20.61 8.97
C GLN A 66 13.03 -19.22 9.41
N GLN A 67 13.87 -18.56 8.62
CA GLN A 67 14.26 -17.18 8.90
C GLN A 67 13.11 -16.20 8.63
N LEU A 68 13.08 -15.08 9.35
CA LEU A 68 12.14 -13.98 9.13
C LEU A 68 12.88 -12.67 8.85
N GLU A 69 13.92 -12.40 9.63
CA GLU A 69 14.66 -11.13 9.61
C GLU A 69 16.17 -11.39 9.70
N ILE A 70 16.93 -10.51 9.07
CA ILE A 70 18.40 -10.52 9.06
C ILE A 70 18.85 -9.10 9.43
N ASP A 71 19.90 -9.00 10.23
CA ASP A 71 20.65 -7.76 10.43
C ASP A 71 22.16 -8.06 10.46
N HIS A 72 22.98 -7.03 10.63
CA HIS A 72 24.41 -7.16 10.83
C HIS A 72 24.92 -6.24 11.94
N TYR A 73 26.06 -6.59 12.53
CA TYR A 73 26.73 -5.78 13.56
C TYR A 73 28.26 -5.99 13.51
N SER A 74 29.01 -5.04 14.05
CA SER A 74 30.47 -5.10 14.13
C SER A 74 30.92 -5.69 15.46
N THR A 75 31.86 -6.63 15.45
CA THR A 75 32.40 -7.24 16.69
C THR A 75 33.83 -7.77 16.53
N LYS A 76 34.38 -8.38 17.59
CA LYS A 76 35.68 -9.07 17.53
C LYS A 76 35.53 -10.40 16.77
N PRO A 77 36.56 -10.82 16.02
CA PRO A 77 36.54 -12.11 15.33
C PRO A 77 36.25 -13.27 16.29
N PHE A 78 35.38 -14.18 15.85
CA PHE A 78 35.08 -15.40 16.59
C PHE A 78 36.17 -16.45 16.30
N PRO A 79 36.72 -17.14 17.31
CA PRO A 79 37.79 -18.12 17.12
C PRO A 79 37.42 -19.20 16.11
N GLU A 80 38.39 -19.64 15.31
CA GLU A 80 38.25 -20.75 14.34
C GLU A 80 37.21 -20.51 13.22
N MET A 81 36.62 -19.31 13.12
CA MET A 81 35.72 -18.92 12.03
C MET A 81 36.50 -18.31 10.86
N PRO A 82 36.00 -18.45 9.61
CA PRO A 82 36.65 -17.87 8.45
C PRO A 82 36.66 -16.33 8.48
N GLY A 83 37.49 -15.72 7.64
CA GLY A 83 37.60 -14.26 7.50
C GLY A 83 38.75 -13.66 8.32
N SER A 84 38.74 -12.32 8.44
CA SER A 84 39.79 -11.58 9.15
C SER A 84 39.83 -11.99 10.63
N GLN A 85 41.03 -12.33 11.12
CA GLN A 85 41.29 -12.56 12.55
C GLN A 85 41.68 -11.27 13.29
N ILE A 86 41.60 -10.13 12.60
CA ILE A 86 41.85 -8.79 13.14
C ILE A 86 40.52 -8.02 13.13
N GLY A 87 40.08 -7.58 14.31
CA GLY A 87 38.82 -6.85 14.48
C GLY A 87 38.94 -5.34 14.25
N PRO A 88 37.81 -4.64 14.06
CA PRO A 88 36.44 -5.14 14.04
C PRO A 88 36.04 -5.86 12.74
N VAL A 89 35.19 -6.88 12.84
CA VAL A 89 34.63 -7.65 11.69
C VAL A 89 33.10 -7.62 11.71
N PRO A 90 32.44 -7.67 10.53
CA PRO A 90 31.00 -7.72 10.43
C PRO A 90 30.49 -9.15 10.61
N VAL A 91 29.45 -9.31 11.42
CA VAL A 91 28.76 -10.58 11.65
C VAL A 91 27.29 -10.41 11.31
N MET A 92 26.72 -11.34 10.56
CA MET A 92 25.29 -11.34 10.23
C MET A 92 24.52 -12.05 11.34
N ARG A 93 23.36 -11.53 11.75
CA ARG A 93 22.41 -12.24 12.60
C ARG A 93 21.19 -12.62 11.79
N VAL A 94 20.87 -13.91 11.81
CA VAL A 94 19.70 -14.48 11.13
C VAL A 94 18.73 -14.96 12.20
N TYR A 95 17.56 -14.32 12.27
CA TYR A 95 16.53 -14.64 13.25
C TYR A 95 15.44 -15.48 12.61
N GLY A 96 14.97 -16.50 13.32
CA GLY A 96 13.88 -17.33 12.84
C GLY A 96 13.29 -18.27 13.86
N VAL A 97 12.48 -19.20 13.37
CA VAL A 97 11.67 -20.11 14.21
C VAL A 97 11.71 -21.53 13.64
N THR A 98 11.88 -22.52 14.51
CA THR A 98 11.80 -23.94 14.13
C THR A 98 10.35 -24.38 13.87
N MET A 99 10.13 -25.55 13.27
CA MET A 99 8.76 -26.08 13.11
C MET A 99 8.03 -26.29 14.45
N ASP A 100 8.76 -26.57 15.53
CA ASP A 100 8.21 -26.74 16.88
C ASP A 100 7.89 -25.40 17.57
N GLY A 101 8.25 -24.27 16.94
CA GLY A 101 7.98 -22.93 17.45
C GLY A 101 9.07 -22.37 18.37
N ASN A 102 10.28 -22.91 18.34
CA ASN A 102 11.41 -22.40 19.13
C ASN A 102 12.10 -21.23 18.41
N SER A 103 12.43 -20.14 19.11
CA SER A 103 13.12 -18.99 18.51
C SER A 103 14.63 -19.20 18.43
N VAL A 104 15.21 -18.86 17.27
CA VAL A 104 16.63 -19.06 16.93
C VAL A 104 17.28 -17.71 16.58
N CYS A 105 18.44 -17.46 17.16
CA CYS A 105 19.38 -16.41 16.74
C CYS A 105 20.66 -17.09 16.22
N CYS A 106 20.89 -17.02 14.91
CA CYS A 106 22.06 -17.60 14.26
C CYS A 106 23.04 -16.50 13.87
N HIS A 107 24.23 -16.51 14.46
CA HIS A 107 25.33 -15.62 14.12
C HIS A 107 26.18 -16.26 13.02
N VAL A 108 26.28 -15.57 11.89
CA VAL A 108 26.98 -16.06 10.70
C VAL A 108 28.26 -15.27 10.49
N HIS A 109 29.39 -15.96 10.60
CA HIS A 109 30.73 -15.40 10.64
C HIS A 109 31.47 -15.53 9.31
N GLY A 110 32.43 -14.62 9.08
CA GLY A 110 33.39 -14.68 7.98
C GLY A 110 32.92 -14.13 6.63
N PHE A 111 31.76 -13.49 6.58
CA PHE A 111 31.27 -12.83 5.38
C PHE A 111 31.80 -11.39 5.30
N THR A 112 32.67 -11.11 4.33
CA THR A 112 33.32 -9.80 4.17
C THR A 112 32.65 -8.94 3.11
N PRO A 113 32.40 -7.64 3.37
CA PRO A 113 31.85 -6.71 2.39
C PRO A 113 32.85 -6.47 1.24
N TYR A 114 32.35 -6.45 0.01
CA TYR A 114 33.18 -6.24 -1.18
C TYR A 114 32.42 -5.52 -2.29
N PHE A 115 33.17 -4.93 -3.21
CA PHE A 115 32.69 -4.36 -4.47
C PHE A 115 33.75 -4.54 -5.56
N TYR A 116 33.41 -4.19 -6.80
CA TYR A 116 34.30 -4.38 -7.95
C TYR A 116 34.68 -3.06 -8.61
N VAL A 117 35.86 -3.02 -9.25
CA VAL A 117 36.29 -1.92 -10.12
C VAL A 117 36.95 -2.45 -11.39
N ASN A 118 36.89 -1.69 -12.49
CA ASN A 118 37.62 -2.02 -13.72
C ASN A 118 39.15 -1.94 -13.50
N ALA A 119 39.88 -2.98 -13.90
CA ALA A 119 41.33 -3.00 -13.79
C ALA A 119 42.00 -2.18 -14.92
N PRO A 120 43.11 -1.49 -14.65
CA PRO A 120 43.95 -0.88 -15.68
C PRO A 120 44.46 -1.91 -16.71
N LYS A 121 44.65 -1.48 -17.96
CA LYS A 121 45.28 -2.31 -18.99
C LYS A 121 46.71 -2.66 -18.53
N ARG A 122 47.03 -3.96 -18.41
CA ARG A 122 48.29 -4.53 -17.87
C ARG A 122 48.40 -4.64 -16.34
N PHE A 123 47.31 -4.44 -15.59
CA PHE A 123 47.31 -4.78 -14.17
C PHE A 123 47.51 -6.28 -13.97
N ASN A 124 48.40 -6.69 -13.05
CA ASN A 124 48.77 -8.08 -12.81
C ASN A 124 48.99 -8.30 -11.30
N HIS A 125 49.33 -9.54 -10.91
CA HIS A 125 49.51 -9.89 -9.50
C HIS A 125 50.64 -9.13 -8.78
N THR A 126 51.65 -8.60 -9.49
CA THR A 126 52.75 -7.87 -8.84
C THR A 126 52.32 -6.49 -8.36
N HIS A 127 51.27 -5.90 -8.94
CA HIS A 127 50.77 -4.58 -8.56
C HIS A 127 49.78 -4.61 -7.38
N ILE A 128 49.27 -5.78 -6.99
CA ILE A 128 48.23 -5.92 -5.96
C ILE A 128 48.68 -5.37 -4.61
N TYR A 129 49.91 -5.69 -4.21
CA TYR A 129 50.45 -5.28 -2.90
C TYR A 129 50.54 -3.76 -2.79
N ASP A 130 51.20 -3.10 -3.74
CA ASP A 130 51.35 -1.64 -3.75
C ASP A 130 50.00 -0.92 -3.82
N PHE A 131 49.08 -1.45 -4.64
CA PHE A 131 47.71 -0.93 -4.76
C PHE A 131 46.94 -1.03 -3.44
N LYS A 132 47.01 -2.19 -2.76
CA LYS A 132 46.36 -2.41 -1.46
C LYS A 132 46.93 -1.47 -0.38
N VAL A 133 48.26 -1.40 -0.26
CA VAL A 133 48.93 -0.54 0.75
C VAL A 133 48.56 0.92 0.56
N LYS A 134 48.53 1.41 -0.68
CA LYS A 134 48.16 2.80 -0.96
C LYS A 134 46.70 3.09 -0.62
N LEU A 135 45.78 2.16 -0.91
CA LEU A 135 44.37 2.28 -0.56
C LEU A 135 44.15 2.32 0.95
N ILE A 136 44.84 1.47 1.71
CA ILE A 136 44.80 1.49 3.18
C ILE A 136 45.24 2.85 3.70
N PHE A 137 46.41 3.33 3.27
CA PHE A 137 46.95 4.63 3.68
C PHE A 137 45.98 5.80 3.39
N LEU A 138 45.38 5.85 2.20
CA LEU A 138 44.46 6.92 1.82
C LEU A 138 43.14 6.89 2.61
N ASN A 139 42.68 5.70 3.03
CA ASN A 139 41.53 5.55 3.89
C ASN A 139 41.85 5.96 5.35
N GLU A 140 43.04 5.68 5.85
CA GLU A 140 43.49 6.07 7.20
C GLU A 140 43.67 7.58 7.34
N MET A 141 44.22 8.25 6.32
CA MET A 141 44.41 9.72 6.34
C MET A 141 43.09 10.52 6.43
N ARG A 142 41.95 9.89 6.14
CA ARG A 142 40.62 10.53 6.21
C ARG A 142 39.92 10.41 7.57
N GLY A 143 40.60 9.86 8.58
CA GLY A 143 40.18 9.93 9.99
C GLY A 143 39.03 9.00 10.35
N SER A 144 39.24 7.68 10.30
CA SER A 144 38.32 6.74 10.95
C SER A 144 38.45 6.87 12.47
N LYS A 145 37.33 7.07 13.16
CA LYS A 145 37.25 7.14 14.64
C LYS A 145 37.53 5.79 15.31
N ASP A 146 37.38 4.70 14.56
CA ASP A 146 37.55 3.34 15.07
C ASP A 146 38.99 2.90 14.86
N LYS A 147 39.53 2.13 15.81
CA LYS A 147 40.87 1.49 15.75
C LYS A 147 40.92 0.37 14.70
N ILE A 148 40.49 0.65 13.46
CA ILE A 148 40.53 -0.28 12.33
C ILE A 148 41.99 -0.38 11.88
N GLN A 149 42.60 -1.53 12.09
CA GLN A 149 44.00 -1.76 11.73
C GLN A 149 44.19 -1.95 10.21
N GLU A 150 43.18 -2.48 9.52
CA GLU A 150 43.26 -2.75 8.09
C GLU A 150 41.91 -2.46 7.41
N ALA A 151 41.79 -1.31 6.73
CA ALA A 151 40.54 -0.90 6.09
C ALA A 151 40.19 -1.76 4.85
N VAL A 152 41.20 -2.24 4.12
CA VAL A 152 41.07 -3.07 2.92
C VAL A 152 41.70 -4.43 3.21
N ILE A 153 40.89 -5.48 3.29
CA ILE A 153 41.32 -6.83 3.64
C ILE A 153 42.02 -7.50 2.45
N MET A 154 41.40 -7.44 1.27
CA MET A 154 41.87 -8.23 0.13
C MET A 154 41.57 -7.54 -1.21
N VAL A 155 42.47 -7.72 -2.17
CA VAL A 155 42.29 -7.29 -3.56
C VAL A 155 42.56 -8.49 -4.46
N GLU A 156 41.54 -8.91 -5.21
CA GLU A 156 41.60 -10.06 -6.10
C GLU A 156 41.41 -9.62 -7.56
N ILE A 157 42.05 -10.33 -8.49
CA ILE A 157 41.83 -10.15 -9.92
C ILE A 157 40.81 -11.18 -10.37
N GLU A 158 39.69 -10.73 -10.94
CA GLU A 158 38.64 -11.59 -11.48
C GLU A 158 38.34 -11.23 -12.95
N GLU A 159 38.12 -12.24 -13.79
CA GLU A 159 37.66 -12.04 -15.17
C GLU A 159 36.14 -12.15 -15.24
N LYS A 160 35.47 -11.05 -15.58
CA LYS A 160 34.01 -10.96 -15.66
C LYS A 160 33.56 -10.10 -16.83
N GLN A 161 32.26 -9.94 -17.03
CA GLN A 161 31.70 -9.03 -18.03
C GLN A 161 30.82 -7.96 -17.37
N SER A 162 30.82 -6.74 -17.90
CA SER A 162 29.81 -5.75 -17.54
C SER A 162 28.44 -6.18 -18.09
N ILE A 163 27.37 -6.00 -17.31
CA ILE A 163 26.02 -6.27 -17.76
C ILE A 163 25.53 -5.28 -18.83
N TYR A 164 26.12 -4.08 -18.89
CA TYR A 164 25.62 -2.96 -19.70
C TYR A 164 26.31 -2.94 -21.07
N GLY A 165 25.53 -3.23 -22.13
CA GLY A 165 25.99 -3.27 -23.51
C GLY A 165 26.66 -4.59 -23.91
N TYR A 166 26.58 -4.92 -25.19
CA TYR A 166 27.24 -6.07 -25.80
C TYR A 166 28.50 -5.63 -26.52
N ASN A 167 29.67 -6.07 -26.03
CA ASN A 167 30.99 -5.80 -26.62
C ASN A 167 31.69 -7.10 -27.06
N GLY A 168 30.93 -8.16 -27.35
CA GLY A 168 31.44 -9.51 -27.58
C GLY A 168 31.51 -10.37 -26.31
N ASN A 169 31.96 -11.62 -26.45
CA ASN A 169 32.13 -12.58 -25.34
C ASN A 169 33.49 -12.45 -24.64
N VAL A 170 34.13 -11.28 -24.72
CA VAL A 170 35.46 -11.05 -24.13
C VAL A 170 35.27 -10.68 -22.67
N ALA A 171 35.88 -11.46 -21.77
CA ALA A 171 35.95 -11.10 -20.36
C ALA A 171 36.93 -9.94 -20.17
N THR A 172 36.54 -8.99 -19.33
CA THR A 172 37.40 -7.89 -18.89
C THR A 172 37.91 -8.17 -17.49
N THR A 173 39.14 -7.76 -17.23
CA THR A 173 39.76 -7.89 -15.91
C THR A 173 39.18 -6.85 -14.95
N PHE A 174 38.67 -7.32 -13.81
CA PHE A 174 38.17 -6.51 -12.70
C PHE A 174 38.99 -6.77 -11.44
N LEU A 175 39.01 -5.78 -10.56
CA LEU A 175 39.55 -5.92 -9.20
C LEU A 175 38.39 -6.03 -8.23
N LYS A 176 38.34 -7.11 -7.47
CA LYS A 176 37.43 -7.29 -6.34
C LYS A 176 38.11 -6.77 -5.09
N ILE A 177 37.52 -5.76 -4.46
CA ILE A 177 38.08 -5.10 -3.28
C ILE A 177 37.21 -5.47 -2.09
N SER A 178 37.77 -6.26 -1.17
CA SER A 178 37.13 -6.62 0.10
C SER A 178 37.58 -5.66 1.18
N VAL A 179 36.63 -5.05 1.88
CA VAL A 179 36.87 -4.06 2.95
C VAL A 179 36.48 -4.65 4.30
N ALA A 180 36.98 -4.05 5.38
CA ALA A 180 36.72 -4.56 6.72
C ALA A 180 35.25 -4.41 7.14
N LEU A 181 34.63 -3.25 6.88
CA LEU A 181 33.26 -2.95 7.31
C LEU A 181 32.42 -2.42 6.14
N PRO A 182 31.10 -2.66 6.11
CA PRO A 182 30.23 -2.26 5.00
C PRO A 182 30.29 -0.76 4.68
N ARG A 183 30.29 0.10 5.71
CA ARG A 183 30.41 1.57 5.57
C ARG A 183 31.67 2.03 4.83
N LEU A 184 32.74 1.21 4.80
CA LEU A 184 33.99 1.54 4.11
C LEU A 184 33.88 1.42 2.58
N ILE A 185 32.85 0.77 2.04
CA ILE A 185 32.61 0.67 0.59
C ILE A 185 32.47 2.08 -0.01
N ALA A 186 31.61 2.92 0.56
CA ALA A 186 31.34 4.25 0.05
C ALA A 186 32.57 5.17 0.11
N THR A 187 33.37 5.05 1.18
CA THR A 187 34.62 5.81 1.33
C THR A 187 35.67 5.34 0.33
N THR A 188 35.89 4.04 0.23
CA THR A 188 36.88 3.45 -0.68
C THR A 188 36.53 3.74 -2.15
N LYS A 189 35.25 3.60 -2.53
CA LYS A 189 34.73 4.01 -3.85
C LYS A 189 35.09 5.47 -4.17
N ARG A 190 34.80 6.41 -3.27
CA ARG A 190 35.08 7.84 -3.47
C ARG A 190 36.57 8.14 -3.61
N VAL A 191 37.42 7.38 -2.95
CA VAL A 191 38.89 7.48 -3.10
C VAL A 191 39.30 7.01 -4.50
N LEU A 192 38.82 5.83 -4.92
CA LEU A 192 39.09 5.26 -6.26
C LEU A 192 38.66 6.16 -7.41
N GLU A 193 37.53 6.85 -7.28
CA GLU A 193 36.99 7.71 -8.35
C GLU A 193 37.66 9.08 -8.44
N LYS A 194 38.35 9.55 -7.38
CA LYS A 194 38.88 10.92 -7.30
C LYS A 194 40.41 11.02 -7.21
N VAL A 195 41.09 9.95 -6.79
CA VAL A 195 42.52 9.98 -6.48
C VAL A 195 43.24 8.92 -7.28
N ASP A 196 44.40 9.28 -7.83
CA ASP A 196 45.28 8.33 -8.51
C ASP A 196 45.97 7.43 -7.49
N ILE A 197 45.75 6.12 -7.62
CA ILE A 197 46.22 5.13 -6.63
C ILE A 197 47.59 4.57 -7.01
N HIS A 198 47.93 4.49 -8.29
CA HIS A 198 49.14 3.83 -8.73
C HIS A 198 49.91 4.66 -9.74
N GLN A 199 51.20 4.89 -9.50
CA GLN A 199 52.06 5.76 -10.30
C GLN A 199 52.18 5.32 -11.77
N GLN A 200 52.02 4.03 -12.05
CA GLN A 200 52.06 3.50 -13.43
C GLN A 200 50.72 3.63 -14.19
N PHE A 201 49.64 4.03 -13.52
CA PHE A 201 48.27 4.05 -14.08
C PHE A 201 47.55 5.38 -13.81
N LEU A 202 48.28 6.51 -13.90
CA LEU A 202 47.76 7.86 -13.60
C LEU A 202 46.58 8.29 -14.51
N ASP A 203 46.48 7.76 -15.73
CA ASP A 203 45.40 8.11 -16.66
C ASP A 203 44.16 7.21 -16.53
N HIS A 204 44.17 6.21 -15.64
CA HIS A 204 43.08 5.24 -15.52
C HIS A 204 41.96 5.75 -14.60
N ARG A 205 40.74 5.83 -15.14
CA ARG A 205 39.55 6.13 -14.35
C ARG A 205 38.89 4.84 -13.85
N TYR A 206 38.85 4.69 -12.53
CA TYR A 206 38.14 3.60 -11.89
C TYR A 206 36.63 3.85 -11.92
N GLN A 207 35.89 2.89 -12.44
CA GLN A 207 34.44 2.81 -12.40
C GLN A 207 34.06 1.70 -11.43
N ALA A 208 33.20 2.02 -10.46
CA ALA A 208 32.72 1.06 -9.48
C ALA A 208 31.54 0.22 -10.00
N PHE A 209 31.54 -1.05 -9.63
CA PHE A 209 30.50 -2.02 -9.92
C PHE A 209 30.00 -2.60 -8.60
N GLU A 210 28.68 -2.74 -8.48
CA GLU A 210 27.98 -3.32 -7.34
C GLU A 210 28.26 -2.65 -5.98
N ALA A 211 28.73 -1.39 -5.98
CA ALA A 211 29.08 -0.65 -4.76
C ALA A 211 27.86 -0.03 -4.05
N ASN A 212 26.67 -0.08 -4.65
CA ASN A 212 25.40 0.45 -4.13
C ASN A 212 24.40 -0.67 -3.75
N ILE A 213 24.92 -1.85 -3.42
CA ILE A 213 24.16 -3.00 -2.95
C ILE A 213 24.30 -3.10 -1.44
N ASP A 214 23.17 -3.10 -0.75
CA ASP A 214 23.10 -3.26 0.71
C ASP A 214 23.75 -4.58 1.15
N PHE A 215 24.47 -4.54 2.27
CA PHE A 215 25.24 -5.69 2.76
C PHE A 215 24.37 -6.92 3.04
N ASP A 216 23.16 -6.73 3.58
CA ASP A 216 22.23 -7.83 3.85
C ASP A 216 21.76 -8.49 2.54
N ILE A 217 21.49 -7.71 1.50
CA ILE A 217 21.10 -8.22 0.18
C ILE A 217 22.27 -8.95 -0.47
N ARG A 218 23.49 -8.43 -0.34
CA ARG A 218 24.72 -9.08 -0.80
C ARG A 218 24.90 -10.45 -0.14
N PHE A 219 24.81 -10.51 1.19
CA PHE A 219 24.86 -11.76 1.95
C PHE A 219 23.80 -12.77 1.48
N MET A 220 22.55 -12.32 1.33
CA MET A 220 21.45 -13.16 0.85
C MET A 220 21.66 -13.70 -0.57
N VAL A 221 22.27 -12.89 -1.45
CA VAL A 221 22.57 -13.30 -2.83
C VAL A 221 23.71 -14.31 -2.85
N ASP A 222 24.77 -14.07 -2.08
CA ASP A 222 25.98 -14.87 -2.13
C ASP A 222 25.77 -16.26 -1.51
N CYS A 223 25.00 -16.33 -0.44
CA CYS A 223 24.66 -17.57 0.26
C CYS A 223 23.38 -18.25 -0.28
N ASN A 224 22.83 -17.77 -1.41
CA ASN A 224 21.57 -18.28 -2.00
C ASN A 224 20.38 -18.29 -1.01
N ILE A 225 20.35 -17.35 -0.05
CA ILE A 225 19.26 -17.18 0.92
C ILE A 225 18.20 -16.26 0.33
N THR A 226 16.96 -16.72 0.22
CA THR A 226 15.80 -15.85 -0.12
C THR A 226 15.06 -15.40 1.14
N GLY A 227 14.15 -14.43 1.02
CA GLY A 227 13.34 -14.00 2.18
C GLY A 227 12.43 -15.11 2.68
N CYS A 228 12.20 -15.18 4.00
CA CYS A 228 11.32 -16.17 4.62
C CYS A 228 11.67 -17.64 4.28
N ASN A 229 12.96 -17.93 4.10
CA ASN A 229 13.45 -19.22 3.65
C ASN A 229 13.80 -20.18 4.80
N TRP A 230 13.85 -21.48 4.51
CA TRP A 230 14.35 -22.48 5.45
C TRP A 230 15.88 -22.57 5.37
N ILE A 231 16.51 -22.50 6.54
CA ILE A 231 17.95 -22.62 6.72
C ILE A 231 18.22 -23.85 7.57
N GLU A 232 19.22 -24.62 7.15
CA GLU A 232 19.73 -25.79 7.87
C GLU A 232 21.19 -25.57 8.27
N LEU A 233 21.48 -25.87 9.53
CA LEU A 233 22.84 -25.93 10.07
C LEU A 233 23.21 -27.41 10.23
N PRO A 234 24.11 -27.95 9.38
CA PRO A 234 24.48 -29.37 9.42
C PRO A 234 25.18 -29.78 10.71
N PRO A 235 25.16 -31.08 11.08
CA PRO A 235 25.93 -31.55 12.23
C PRO A 235 27.42 -31.21 12.11
N LYS A 236 28.05 -30.87 13.24
CA LYS A 236 29.47 -30.51 13.40
C LYS A 236 29.90 -29.16 12.79
N THR A 237 29.00 -28.40 12.18
CA THR A 237 29.37 -27.12 11.55
C THR A 237 28.99 -25.89 12.37
N TRP A 238 28.20 -26.06 13.43
CA TRP A 238 27.72 -24.97 14.28
C TRP A 238 28.07 -25.26 15.74
N SER A 239 28.08 -24.21 16.56
CA SER A 239 28.29 -24.30 18.01
C SER A 239 27.22 -23.53 18.76
N LEU A 240 26.86 -24.00 19.96
CA LEU A 240 26.07 -23.20 20.89
C LEU A 240 26.94 -22.04 21.38
N ARG A 241 26.41 -20.82 21.35
CA ARG A 241 27.17 -19.64 21.77
C ARG A 241 27.60 -19.70 23.23
N SER A 242 26.73 -20.25 24.08
CA SER A 242 27.00 -20.48 25.50
C SER A 242 28.16 -21.44 25.79
N ALA A 243 28.67 -22.16 24.79
CA ALA A 243 29.80 -23.06 24.97
C ALA A 243 31.17 -22.34 25.03
N ILE A 244 31.24 -21.06 24.61
CA ILE A 244 32.49 -20.31 24.51
C ILE A 244 32.46 -19.13 25.49
N THR A 245 33.44 -19.10 26.41
CA THR A 245 33.48 -18.17 27.56
C THR A 245 33.62 -16.70 27.18
N ASP A 246 34.20 -16.40 26.01
CA ASP A 246 34.46 -15.02 25.58
C ASP A 246 33.26 -14.39 24.83
N PHE A 247 32.22 -15.19 24.54
CA PHE A 247 31.06 -14.77 23.76
C PHE A 247 29.76 -15.19 24.44
N ASP A 248 29.32 -14.42 25.44
CA ASP A 248 28.04 -14.70 26.11
C ASP A 248 26.83 -14.55 25.16
N PRO A 249 25.72 -15.28 25.42
CA PRO A 249 24.46 -15.11 24.72
C PRO A 249 23.88 -13.70 24.90
N VAL A 250 23.83 -12.94 23.80
CA VAL A 250 23.35 -11.55 23.78
C VAL A 250 21.88 -11.43 23.42
N SER A 251 21.29 -12.50 22.88
CA SER A 251 19.89 -12.53 22.45
C SER A 251 18.97 -13.08 23.54
N ARG A 252 17.66 -12.83 23.38
CA ARG A 252 16.56 -13.41 24.15
C ARG A 252 15.94 -14.63 23.45
N CYS A 253 16.56 -15.11 22.36
CA CYS A 253 16.11 -16.32 21.69
C CYS A 253 16.38 -17.56 22.56
N GLN A 254 15.59 -18.61 22.37
CA GLN A 254 15.78 -19.86 23.11
C GLN A 254 17.03 -20.62 22.67
N ILE A 255 17.39 -20.48 21.39
CA ILE A 255 18.55 -21.12 20.78
C ILE A 255 19.43 -20.01 20.17
N GLU A 256 20.68 -19.90 20.62
CA GLU A 256 21.67 -18.97 20.09
C GLU A 256 22.92 -19.73 19.65
N VAL A 257 23.26 -19.62 18.37
CA VAL A 257 24.28 -20.44 17.71
C VAL A 257 25.18 -19.61 16.83
N ASP A 258 26.39 -20.11 16.62
CA ASP A 258 27.41 -19.53 15.75
C ASP A 258 27.75 -20.53 14.62
N ILE A 259 27.88 -20.02 13.40
CA ILE A 259 28.24 -20.81 12.20
C ILE A 259 29.08 -19.98 11.23
N ALA A 260 29.93 -20.64 10.46
CA ALA A 260 30.62 -20.04 9.32
C ALA A 260 29.68 -19.87 8.11
N TYR A 261 29.80 -18.76 7.39
CA TYR A 261 28.89 -18.44 6.27
C TYR A 261 28.89 -19.49 5.14
N ASP A 262 30.00 -20.21 4.95
CA ASP A 262 30.17 -21.23 3.91
C ASP A 262 29.63 -22.62 4.30
N LYS A 263 29.16 -22.80 5.54
CA LYS A 263 28.62 -24.07 6.05
C LYS A 263 27.10 -24.12 6.16
N LEU A 264 26.43 -22.97 6.12
CA LEU A 264 24.97 -22.91 6.17
C LEU A 264 24.35 -23.44 4.87
N ILE A 265 23.23 -24.14 4.98
CA ILE A 265 22.48 -24.63 3.82
C ILE A 265 21.16 -23.85 3.72
N SER A 266 20.94 -23.25 2.55
CA SER A 266 19.68 -22.58 2.20
C SER A 266 18.85 -23.50 1.30
N HIS A 267 17.65 -23.85 1.74
CA HIS A 267 16.75 -24.75 0.99
C HIS A 267 15.83 -23.95 0.06
N GLU A 268 15.59 -24.40 -1.17
CA GLU A 268 14.61 -23.72 -2.02
C GLU A 268 13.18 -23.91 -1.48
N PRO A 269 12.30 -22.89 -1.53
CA PRO A 269 10.95 -22.95 -0.95
C PRO A 269 9.98 -23.73 -1.86
N GLU A 270 10.28 -25.01 -2.09
CA GLU A 270 9.48 -25.96 -2.87
C GLU A 270 9.31 -27.28 -2.11
N GLY A 271 8.29 -28.06 -2.46
CA GLY A 271 8.03 -29.35 -1.82
C GLY A 271 7.85 -29.23 -0.31
N GLU A 272 8.65 -29.97 0.47
CA GLU A 272 8.61 -29.94 1.93
C GLU A 272 8.96 -28.55 2.51
N TRP A 273 9.89 -27.84 1.88
CA TRP A 273 10.38 -26.53 2.33
C TRP A 273 9.45 -25.37 1.95
N ALA A 274 8.32 -25.65 1.30
CA ALA A 274 7.25 -24.67 1.12
C ALA A 274 6.49 -24.37 2.43
N LYS A 275 6.63 -25.24 3.45
CA LYS A 275 5.98 -25.11 4.77
C LYS A 275 6.31 -23.77 5.44
N VAL A 276 5.42 -23.35 6.34
CA VAL A 276 5.51 -22.10 7.10
C VAL A 276 5.58 -22.44 8.59
N ALA A 277 6.57 -21.88 9.29
CA ALA A 277 6.77 -22.03 10.71
C ALA A 277 5.62 -21.34 11.50
N PRO A 278 5.33 -21.79 12.73
CA PRO A 278 4.25 -21.23 13.55
C PRO A 278 4.66 -19.90 14.21
N PHE A 279 4.87 -18.86 13.39
CA PHE A 279 5.22 -17.52 13.87
C PHE A 279 4.16 -16.97 14.84
N ARG A 280 4.61 -16.33 15.92
CA ARG A 280 3.74 -15.61 16.87
C ARG A 280 3.53 -14.18 16.39
N ILE A 281 2.28 -13.81 16.14
CA ILE A 281 1.86 -12.47 15.72
C ILE A 281 1.18 -11.81 16.91
N LEU A 282 1.76 -10.73 17.43
CA LEU A 282 1.17 -9.91 18.48
C LEU A 282 0.49 -8.69 17.85
N SER A 283 -0.82 -8.60 18.00
CA SER A 283 -1.59 -7.39 17.71
C SER A 283 -1.87 -6.64 19.00
N PHE A 284 -1.65 -5.33 19.03
CA PHE A 284 -1.91 -4.52 20.21
C PHE A 284 -2.51 -3.17 19.83
N ASP A 285 -3.13 -2.52 20.82
CA ASP A 285 -3.76 -1.21 20.73
C ASP A 285 -3.66 -0.52 22.10
N ILE A 286 -3.62 0.81 22.14
CA ILE A 286 -3.46 1.59 23.38
C ILE A 286 -4.56 2.64 23.52
N GLU A 287 -4.90 2.94 24.77
CA GLU A 287 -5.77 4.06 25.11
C GLU A 287 -5.03 5.07 25.98
N CYS A 288 -5.23 6.35 25.68
CA CYS A 288 -4.65 7.47 26.41
C CYS A 288 -5.74 8.40 26.96
N ALA A 289 -5.58 8.88 28.20
CA ALA A 289 -6.49 9.86 28.78
C ALA A 289 -6.02 11.28 28.44
N GLY A 290 -6.59 11.86 27.38
CA GLY A 290 -6.24 13.20 26.89
C GLY A 290 -6.98 14.36 27.56
N ARG A 291 -6.40 15.55 27.46
CA ARG A 291 -7.07 16.84 27.78
C ARG A 291 -8.13 17.20 26.72
N LYS A 292 -9.18 17.94 27.12
CA LYS A 292 -10.26 18.34 26.20
C LYS A 292 -9.74 19.28 25.10
N GLY A 293 -10.02 18.93 23.84
CA GLY A 293 -9.65 19.74 22.66
C GLY A 293 -8.16 19.71 22.29
N ILE A 294 -7.38 18.79 22.87
CA ILE A 294 -5.97 18.57 22.56
C ILE A 294 -5.81 17.08 22.24
N PHE A 295 -5.07 16.75 21.19
CA PHE A 295 -4.75 15.36 20.90
C PHE A 295 -3.70 14.86 21.90
N PRO A 296 -3.76 13.58 22.32
CA PRO A 296 -2.84 13.06 23.32
C PRO A 296 -1.37 13.36 22.99
N GLU A 297 -0.68 13.95 23.96
CA GLU A 297 0.75 14.26 23.93
C GLU A 297 1.49 13.36 24.94
N PRO A 298 2.54 12.63 24.53
CA PRO A 298 3.25 11.70 25.42
C PRO A 298 3.82 12.33 26.70
N THR A 299 4.10 13.62 26.70
CA THR A 299 4.65 14.33 27.88
C THR A 299 3.60 14.68 28.92
N HIS A 300 2.31 14.71 28.57
CA HIS A 300 1.25 15.18 29.45
C HIS A 300 0.18 14.12 29.69
N ASP A 301 -0.22 13.41 28.65
CA ASP A 301 -1.42 12.58 28.65
C ASP A 301 -1.02 11.10 28.89
N PRO A 302 -1.47 10.46 29.98
CA PRO A 302 -1.04 9.11 30.37
C PRO A 302 -1.64 8.01 29.50
N VAL A 303 -0.89 6.92 29.35
CA VAL A 303 -1.39 5.63 28.83
C VAL A 303 -2.18 4.95 29.95
N ILE A 304 -3.42 4.57 29.64
CA ILE A 304 -4.36 4.03 30.63
C ILE A 304 -4.74 2.58 30.36
N GLN A 305 -4.67 2.11 29.10
CA GLN A 305 -4.92 0.72 28.76
C GLN A 305 -4.02 0.29 27.60
N ILE A 306 -3.60 -0.99 27.62
CA ILE A 306 -2.93 -1.63 26.49
C ILE A 306 -3.56 -3.01 26.28
N ALA A 307 -4.24 -3.20 25.15
CA ALA A 307 -4.80 -4.49 24.75
C ALA A 307 -3.78 -5.29 23.95
N SER A 308 -3.76 -6.61 24.10
CA SER A 308 -2.82 -7.49 23.39
C SER A 308 -3.48 -8.81 23.02
N MET A 309 -3.39 -9.16 21.73
CA MET A 309 -3.93 -10.38 21.13
C MET A 309 -2.78 -11.12 20.44
N VAL A 310 -2.51 -12.37 20.83
CA VAL A 310 -1.44 -13.18 20.22
C VAL A 310 -2.04 -14.38 19.48
N VAL A 311 -1.69 -14.52 18.20
CA VAL A 311 -2.10 -15.63 17.35
C VAL A 311 -0.87 -16.33 16.77
N ARG A 312 -0.96 -17.64 16.54
CA ARG A 312 0.05 -18.38 15.78
C ARG A 312 -0.35 -18.40 14.31
N GLN A 313 0.59 -18.15 13.40
CA GLN A 313 0.34 -18.20 11.97
C GLN A 313 -0.29 -19.54 11.57
N GLY A 314 -1.41 -19.47 10.85
CA GLY A 314 -2.23 -20.64 10.46
C GLY A 314 -3.40 -20.95 11.40
N GLN A 315 -3.47 -20.36 12.59
CA GLN A 315 -4.62 -20.47 13.50
C GLN A 315 -5.58 -19.27 13.31
N HIS A 316 -6.89 -19.51 13.41
CA HIS A 316 -7.91 -18.46 13.26
C HIS A 316 -8.17 -17.68 14.55
N GLU A 317 -7.95 -18.29 15.71
CA GLU A 317 -8.23 -17.66 17.00
C GLU A 317 -6.95 -17.33 17.78
N PRO A 318 -6.89 -16.15 18.44
CA PRO A 318 -5.78 -15.82 19.31
C PRO A 318 -5.84 -16.66 20.59
N PHE A 319 -4.69 -17.20 20.98
CA PHE A 319 -4.53 -18.05 22.18
C PHE A 319 -4.18 -17.25 23.43
N ILE A 320 -3.73 -15.99 23.27
CA ILE A 320 -3.55 -15.02 24.37
C ILE A 320 -4.42 -13.80 24.10
N ARG A 321 -5.17 -13.37 25.11
CA ARG A 321 -6.01 -12.17 25.08
C ARG A 321 -5.84 -11.45 26.42
N ASN A 322 -5.04 -10.39 26.42
CA ASN A 322 -4.68 -9.68 27.64
C ASN A 322 -5.07 -8.21 27.53
N ILE A 323 -5.43 -7.60 28.66
CA ILE A 323 -5.61 -6.16 28.80
C ILE A 323 -4.87 -5.69 30.05
N PHE A 324 -3.92 -4.78 29.86
CA PHE A 324 -3.23 -4.09 30.94
C PHE A 324 -3.99 -2.79 31.21
N THR A 325 -4.43 -2.56 32.44
CA THR A 325 -5.24 -1.38 32.80
C THR A 325 -4.61 -0.58 33.93
N LEU A 326 -4.67 0.74 33.83
CA LEU A 326 -4.39 1.64 34.95
C LEU A 326 -5.64 1.69 35.84
N ASN A 327 -5.45 1.47 37.13
CA ASN A 327 -6.48 1.21 38.13
C ASN A 327 -7.25 -0.12 37.93
N SER A 328 -8.09 -0.44 38.91
CA SER A 328 -8.90 -1.65 38.94
C SER A 328 -9.90 -1.74 37.78
N CYS A 329 -9.97 -2.88 37.10
CA CYS A 329 -10.93 -3.13 36.03
C CYS A 329 -11.76 -4.38 36.37
N ALA A 330 -13.05 -4.35 36.04
CA ALA A 330 -13.91 -5.51 36.27
C ALA A 330 -13.55 -6.67 35.30
N PRO A 331 -13.71 -7.95 35.72
CA PRO A 331 -13.31 -9.09 34.91
C PRO A 331 -13.99 -9.16 33.53
N ILE A 332 -13.25 -9.66 32.54
CA ILE A 332 -13.71 -9.85 31.16
C ILE A 332 -13.63 -11.34 30.83
N LEU A 333 -14.74 -11.95 30.42
CA LEU A 333 -14.77 -13.36 30.07
C LEU A 333 -13.89 -13.61 28.83
N GLY A 334 -12.96 -14.56 28.93
CA GLY A 334 -12.06 -14.93 27.83
C GLY A 334 -10.87 -13.99 27.63
N ALA A 335 -10.63 -13.02 28.51
CA ALA A 335 -9.44 -12.18 28.50
C ALA A 335 -8.85 -12.00 29.90
N GLN A 336 -7.51 -12.03 30.02
CA GLN A 336 -6.81 -11.78 31.27
C GLN A 336 -6.72 -10.27 31.52
N VAL A 337 -7.24 -9.82 32.66
CA VAL A 337 -7.20 -8.41 33.09
C VAL A 337 -6.05 -8.22 34.07
N ILE A 338 -5.07 -7.39 33.72
CA ILE A 338 -3.89 -7.08 34.53
C ILE A 338 -3.96 -5.61 34.95
N SER A 339 -4.51 -5.36 36.14
CA SER A 339 -4.62 -4.00 36.68
C SER A 339 -3.34 -3.58 37.40
N CYS A 340 -2.93 -2.32 37.19
CA CYS A 340 -1.76 -1.70 37.79
C CYS A 340 -2.13 -0.36 38.42
N ASP A 341 -1.53 -0.01 39.54
CA ASP A 341 -1.84 1.23 40.26
C ASP A 341 -1.08 2.43 39.68
N LYS A 342 0.13 2.21 39.16
CA LYS A 342 0.95 3.24 38.52
C LYS A 342 1.16 2.93 37.04
N GLU A 343 1.26 3.99 36.25
CA GLU A 343 1.51 3.90 34.81
C GLU A 343 2.88 3.26 34.50
N ILE A 344 3.90 3.52 35.31
CA ILE A 344 5.23 2.90 35.17
C ILE A 344 5.14 1.37 35.29
N ASP A 345 4.33 0.87 36.21
CA ASP A 345 4.14 -0.57 36.40
C ASP A 345 3.38 -1.20 35.22
N LEU A 346 2.40 -0.47 34.66
CA LEU A 346 1.67 -0.88 33.46
C LEU A 346 2.61 -1.03 32.26
N LEU A 347 3.43 -0.01 32.00
CA LEU A 347 4.41 -0.02 30.91
C LEU A 347 5.47 -1.11 31.12
N GLY A 348 5.99 -1.23 32.34
CA GLY A 348 6.96 -2.25 32.73
C GLY A 348 6.44 -3.67 32.48
N LYS A 349 5.25 -4.00 33.00
CA LYS A 349 4.62 -5.31 32.82
C LYS A 349 4.28 -5.62 31.37
N TRP A 350 3.88 -4.62 30.58
CA TRP A 350 3.66 -4.85 29.14
C TRP A 350 4.96 -5.16 28.40
N ALA A 351 6.06 -4.46 28.73
CA ALA A 351 7.37 -4.75 28.16
C ALA A 351 7.89 -6.13 28.59
N GLU A 352 7.67 -6.55 29.84
CA GLU A 352 7.94 -7.92 30.32
C GLU A 352 7.14 -8.96 29.54
N PHE A 353 5.84 -8.73 29.36
CA PHE A 353 4.97 -9.57 28.56
C PHE A 353 5.47 -9.73 27.12
N VAL A 354 5.88 -8.65 26.45
CA VAL A 354 6.45 -8.72 25.10
C VAL A 354 7.72 -9.58 25.08
N ARG A 355 8.59 -9.44 26.08
CA ARG A 355 9.81 -10.24 26.20
C ARG A 355 9.51 -11.72 26.45
N GLU A 356 8.54 -12.04 27.31
CA GLU A 356 8.18 -13.42 27.65
C GLU A 356 7.44 -14.14 26.51
N VAL A 357 6.50 -13.46 25.84
CA VAL A 357 5.77 -14.01 24.69
C VAL A 357 6.70 -14.23 23.50
N ASP A 358 7.73 -13.40 23.36
CA ASP A 358 8.67 -13.40 22.23
C ASP A 358 7.95 -13.43 20.85
N PRO A 359 7.16 -12.39 20.50
CA PRO A 359 6.46 -12.34 19.20
C PRO A 359 7.44 -12.13 18.04
N ASP A 360 7.16 -12.79 16.91
CA ASP A 360 7.95 -12.64 15.69
C ASP A 360 7.52 -11.40 14.88
N LEU A 361 6.21 -11.11 14.89
CA LEU A 361 5.63 -9.95 14.23
C LEU A 361 4.85 -9.09 15.24
N PHE A 362 5.07 -7.79 15.19
CA PHE A 362 4.17 -6.80 15.79
C PHE A 362 3.17 -6.35 14.74
N THR A 363 1.89 -6.36 15.07
CA THR A 363 0.83 -5.83 14.21
C THR A 363 -0.16 -5.02 15.05
N GLY A 364 -1.12 -4.42 14.36
CA GLY A 364 -2.03 -3.42 14.88
C GLY A 364 -2.42 -2.45 13.78
N TYR A 365 -3.07 -1.34 14.13
CA TYR A 365 -3.50 -0.34 13.18
C TYR A 365 -2.88 1.02 13.51
N ASN A 366 -1.96 1.51 12.67
CA ASN A 366 -1.22 2.76 12.89
C ASN A 366 -0.18 2.70 14.03
N ILE A 367 0.29 1.50 14.38
CA ILE A 367 1.30 1.25 15.43
C ILE A 367 2.63 1.96 15.18
N ASN A 368 3.02 2.11 13.92
CA ASN A 368 4.32 2.69 13.58
C ASN A 368 4.33 4.20 13.80
N ASN A 369 3.23 4.89 13.48
CA ASN A 369 3.16 6.35 13.52
C ASN A 369 2.52 6.90 14.80
N PHE A 370 1.82 6.06 15.58
CA PHE A 370 1.18 6.45 16.83
C PHE A 370 1.62 5.58 18.02
N ASP A 371 1.23 4.31 18.08
CA ASP A 371 1.32 3.53 19.34
C ASP A 371 2.77 3.37 19.86
N PHE A 372 3.69 2.85 19.04
CA PHE A 372 5.08 2.69 19.46
C PHE A 372 5.76 4.03 19.77
N PRO A 373 5.69 5.07 18.90
CA PRO A 373 6.22 6.37 19.24
C PRO A 373 5.64 6.97 20.53
N PHE A 374 4.34 6.77 20.78
CA PHE A 374 3.69 7.28 21.99
C PHE A 374 4.22 6.57 23.23
N LEU A 375 4.22 5.24 23.22
CA LEU A 375 4.72 4.40 24.32
C LEU A 375 6.19 4.68 24.65
N ILE A 376 7.07 4.74 23.65
CA ILE A 376 8.50 5.00 23.84
C ILE A 376 8.74 6.40 24.43
N ASN A 377 8.09 7.43 23.88
CA ASN A 377 8.24 8.79 24.38
C ASN A 377 7.66 8.94 25.79
N ARG A 378 6.54 8.27 26.09
CA ARG A 378 5.92 8.27 27.43
C ARG A 378 6.82 7.58 28.45
N ALA A 379 7.36 6.41 28.10
CA ALA A 379 8.30 5.70 28.96
C ALA A 379 9.57 6.51 29.25
N ASN A 380 10.12 7.19 28.25
CA ASN A 380 11.26 8.10 28.42
C ASN A 380 10.92 9.28 29.35
N HIS A 381 9.74 9.89 29.18
CA HIS A 381 9.27 10.99 30.02
C HIS A 381 9.12 10.57 31.50
N LEU A 382 8.54 9.39 31.74
CA LEU A 382 8.35 8.82 33.08
C LEU A 382 9.63 8.18 33.66
N LYS A 383 10.70 8.11 32.87
CA LYS A 383 11.95 7.40 33.20
C LYS A 383 11.69 5.94 33.58
N CYS A 384 10.76 5.28 32.87
CA CYS A 384 10.44 3.88 33.07
C CYS A 384 11.66 3.02 32.70
N PRO A 385 12.23 2.25 33.65
CA PRO A 385 13.41 1.44 33.40
C PRO A 385 13.05 0.29 32.45
N TYR A 386 13.98 -0.05 31.55
CA TYR A 386 13.89 -1.21 30.65
C TYR A 386 12.75 -1.27 29.62
N PHE A 387 11.84 -0.28 29.57
CA PHE A 387 10.75 -0.28 28.58
C PHE A 387 11.26 -0.29 27.15
N THR A 388 12.31 0.47 26.87
CA THR A 388 12.85 0.66 25.52
C THR A 388 13.67 -0.53 25.01
N TYR A 389 13.69 -1.67 25.67
CA TYR A 389 14.38 -2.89 25.20
C TYR A 389 13.36 -3.92 24.71
N LEU A 390 12.70 -3.60 23.58
CA LEU A 390 11.62 -4.41 23.00
C LEU A 390 12.12 -5.40 21.94
N GLY A 391 13.34 -5.22 21.41
CA GLY A 391 14.00 -6.15 20.49
C GLY A 391 14.37 -7.49 21.13
N ARG A 392 14.92 -8.40 20.33
CA ARG A 392 15.47 -9.68 20.82
C ARG A 392 16.88 -9.54 21.39
N ILE A 393 17.60 -8.47 21.08
CA ILE A 393 18.94 -8.25 21.63
C ILE A 393 18.82 -7.52 22.97
N LYS A 394 19.44 -8.07 24.03
CA LYS A 394 19.24 -7.63 25.41
C LYS A 394 19.61 -6.17 25.64
N ASN A 395 20.68 -5.71 24.99
CA ASN A 395 21.35 -4.43 25.29
C ASN A 395 21.11 -3.33 24.24
N ILE A 396 20.22 -3.55 23.27
CA ILE A 396 19.91 -2.52 22.25
C ILE A 396 18.58 -1.85 22.59
N ARG A 397 18.60 -0.51 22.62
CA ARG A 397 17.41 0.30 22.84
C ARG A 397 16.65 0.50 21.53
N SER A 398 15.35 0.33 21.58
CA SER A 398 14.40 0.73 20.55
C SER A 398 14.28 2.26 20.53
N THR A 399 14.65 2.83 19.39
CA THR A 399 14.69 4.27 19.10
C THR A 399 13.80 4.58 17.91
N ILE A 400 13.23 5.78 17.91
CA ILE A 400 12.34 6.25 16.84
C ILE A 400 13.18 7.01 15.82
N LYS A 401 13.03 6.66 14.54
CA LYS A 401 13.59 7.39 13.40
C LYS A 401 12.49 7.83 12.45
N ASP A 402 12.51 9.09 12.06
CA ASP A 402 11.62 9.61 11.03
C ASP A 402 12.17 9.25 9.64
N ARG A 403 11.31 8.73 8.76
CA ARG A 403 11.66 8.37 7.38
C ARG A 403 10.58 8.86 6.42
N VAL A 404 11.00 9.62 5.42
CA VAL A 404 10.10 10.05 4.34
C VAL A 404 10.17 9.03 3.21
N ILE A 405 9.01 8.49 2.83
CA ILE A 405 8.88 7.63 1.65
C ILE A 405 8.15 8.43 0.57
N GLN A 406 8.77 8.56 -0.60
CA GLN A 406 8.20 9.28 -1.73
C GLN A 406 8.22 8.40 -2.99
N SER A 407 7.06 8.23 -3.62
CA SER A 407 6.98 7.68 -4.97
C SER A 407 5.76 8.23 -5.72
N LYS A 408 5.80 8.26 -7.05
CA LYS A 408 4.64 8.65 -7.86
C LYS A 408 3.41 7.77 -7.60
N GLN A 409 3.60 6.50 -7.20
CA GLN A 409 2.53 5.55 -6.93
C GLN A 409 1.94 5.69 -5.53
N MET A 410 2.76 5.95 -4.50
CA MET A 410 2.35 6.00 -3.09
C MET A 410 2.19 7.42 -2.53
N GLY A 411 2.59 8.45 -3.28
CA GLY A 411 2.67 9.82 -2.80
C GLY A 411 3.90 10.07 -1.92
N LYS A 412 3.94 11.22 -1.26
CA LYS A 412 4.92 11.57 -0.22
C LYS A 412 4.28 11.31 1.14
N ARG A 413 4.95 10.55 2.00
CA ARG A 413 4.50 10.26 3.36
C ARG A 413 5.65 10.26 4.35
N GLU A 414 5.38 10.80 5.52
CA GLU A 414 6.27 10.74 6.67
C GLU A 414 5.86 9.53 7.50
N ASN A 415 6.78 8.58 7.65
CA ASN A 415 6.59 7.40 8.49
C ASN A 415 7.65 7.38 9.59
N LYS A 416 7.31 6.79 10.73
CA LYS A 416 8.25 6.52 11.80
C LYS A 416 8.63 5.05 11.76
N ILE A 417 9.91 4.77 11.97
CA ILE A 417 10.45 3.42 12.08
C ILE A 417 11.08 3.29 13.46
N VAL A 418 10.83 2.15 14.09
CA VAL A 418 11.44 1.77 15.36
C VAL A 418 12.27 0.52 15.13
N ASN A 419 13.47 0.46 15.68
CA ASN A 419 14.29 -0.75 15.63
C ASN A 419 13.82 -1.78 16.65
N PHE A 420 13.57 -2.99 16.14
CA PHE A 420 13.23 -4.18 16.91
C PHE A 420 14.06 -5.34 16.37
N GLU A 421 15.29 -5.48 16.84
CA GLU A 421 16.23 -6.47 16.34
C GLU A 421 15.59 -7.87 16.43
N GLY A 422 15.47 -8.55 15.29
CA GLY A 422 14.85 -9.86 15.14
C GLY A 422 13.33 -9.93 15.24
N ARG A 423 12.61 -8.79 15.26
CA ARG A 423 11.13 -8.73 15.21
C ARG A 423 10.67 -7.76 14.14
N THR A 424 9.67 -8.14 13.35
CA THR A 424 9.19 -7.27 12.27
C THR A 424 7.90 -6.53 12.65
N ALA A 425 7.90 -5.19 12.53
CA ALA A 425 6.68 -4.38 12.63
C ALA A 425 5.87 -4.42 11.31
N PHE A 426 4.70 -5.04 11.36
CA PHE A 426 3.78 -5.27 10.25
C PHE A 426 2.45 -4.52 10.48
N ASP A 427 2.46 -3.21 10.24
CA ASP A 427 1.31 -2.31 10.43
C ASP A 427 0.25 -2.49 9.32
N VAL A 428 -0.99 -2.82 9.71
CA VAL A 428 -2.10 -3.05 8.77
C VAL A 428 -2.45 -1.79 7.99
N LEU A 429 -2.31 -0.59 8.58
CA LEU A 429 -2.59 0.66 7.87
C LEU A 429 -1.65 0.82 6.66
N LEU A 430 -0.36 0.50 6.82
CA LEU A 430 0.62 0.57 5.74
C LEU A 430 0.33 -0.43 4.62
N VAL A 431 -0.07 -1.65 4.98
CA VAL A 431 -0.50 -2.68 4.02
C VAL A 431 -1.68 -2.16 3.20
N LEU A 432 -2.73 -1.67 3.87
CA LEU A 432 -3.94 -1.20 3.21
C LEU A 432 -3.68 0.00 2.30
N LEU A 433 -2.88 0.96 2.77
CA LEU A 433 -2.55 2.14 1.97
C LEU A 433 -1.70 1.81 0.73
N ARG A 434 -0.94 0.71 0.76
CA ARG A 434 -0.11 0.28 -0.36
C ARG A 434 -0.89 -0.55 -1.38
N ASP A 435 -1.67 -1.49 -0.89
CA ASP A 435 -2.29 -2.50 -1.75
C ASP A 435 -3.71 -2.11 -2.20
N TYR A 436 -4.41 -1.27 -1.41
CA TYR A 436 -5.80 -0.91 -1.66
C TYR A 436 -5.98 0.59 -1.89
N LYS A 437 -6.99 0.91 -2.70
CA LYS A 437 -7.39 2.28 -3.06
C LYS A 437 -8.79 2.57 -2.51
N LEU A 438 -8.89 2.94 -1.23
CA LEU A 438 -10.14 3.19 -0.52
C LEU A 438 -10.48 4.70 -0.40
N ARG A 439 -11.73 5.02 -0.02
CA ARG A 439 -12.19 6.41 0.22
C ARG A 439 -11.78 6.92 1.62
N SER A 440 -11.82 6.04 2.60
CA SER A 440 -11.40 6.26 3.99
C SER A 440 -10.52 5.09 4.43
N TYR A 441 -9.54 5.37 5.28
CA TYR A 441 -8.60 4.40 5.85
C TYR A 441 -8.67 4.41 7.38
N THR A 442 -9.81 4.76 7.96
CA THR A 442 -10.05 4.53 9.40
C THR A 442 -10.27 3.04 9.64
N LEU A 443 -9.89 2.54 10.83
CA LEU A 443 -10.10 1.14 11.20
C LEU A 443 -11.57 0.71 11.05
N ASN A 444 -12.51 1.58 11.39
CA ASN A 444 -13.93 1.30 11.24
C ASN A 444 -14.36 1.17 9.76
N SER A 445 -13.90 2.06 8.88
CA SER A 445 -14.26 2.02 7.46
C SER A 445 -13.70 0.76 6.77
N VAL A 446 -12.46 0.39 7.08
CA VAL A 446 -11.82 -0.78 6.47
C VAL A 446 -12.39 -2.09 7.03
N SER A 447 -12.72 -2.13 8.33
CA SER A 447 -13.41 -3.27 8.94
C SER A 447 -14.79 -3.48 8.33
N TYR A 448 -15.55 -2.41 8.10
CA TYR A 448 -16.83 -2.53 7.41
C TYR A 448 -16.66 -3.00 5.96
N HIS A 449 -15.68 -2.45 5.23
CA HIS A 449 -15.45 -2.79 3.84
C HIS A 449 -15.09 -4.28 3.64
N PHE A 450 -14.19 -4.82 4.47
CA PHE A 450 -13.66 -6.18 4.29
C PHE A 450 -14.32 -7.25 5.16
N LEU A 451 -14.72 -6.91 6.38
CA LEU A 451 -15.29 -7.84 7.37
C LEU A 451 -16.81 -7.71 7.51
N GLN A 452 -17.42 -6.63 6.98
CA GLN A 452 -18.82 -6.27 7.22
C GLN A 452 -19.14 -6.08 8.73
N GLU A 453 -18.12 -5.68 9.50
CA GLU A 453 -18.24 -5.38 10.93
C GLU A 453 -18.07 -3.87 11.15
N GLN A 454 -18.95 -3.29 11.97
CA GLN A 454 -18.80 -1.92 12.48
C GLN A 454 -18.37 -1.98 13.94
N LYS A 455 -17.59 -1.00 14.38
CA LYS A 455 -17.27 -0.80 15.79
C LYS A 455 -17.98 0.42 16.35
N GLU A 456 -18.25 0.41 17.66
CA GLU A 456 -18.49 1.65 18.39
C GLU A 456 -17.22 2.49 18.32
N ASP A 457 -17.33 3.79 18.01
CA ASP A 457 -16.18 4.71 17.92
C ASP A 457 -16.30 5.73 19.04
N VAL A 458 -15.53 5.55 20.10
CA VAL A 458 -15.60 6.39 21.31
C VAL A 458 -14.75 7.64 21.09
N HIS A 459 -15.35 8.82 21.25
CA HIS A 459 -14.62 10.08 21.08
C HIS A 459 -13.54 10.25 22.18
N HIS A 460 -12.34 10.68 21.81
CA HIS A 460 -11.20 10.83 22.72
C HIS A 460 -11.50 11.69 23.97
N SER A 461 -12.40 12.67 23.85
CA SER A 461 -12.79 13.53 24.98
C SER A 461 -13.60 12.81 26.07
N ILE A 462 -14.21 11.66 25.76
CA ILE A 462 -15.05 10.87 26.68
C ILE A 462 -14.21 9.79 27.38
N ILE A 463 -13.10 9.37 26.78
CA ILE A 463 -12.21 8.32 27.30
C ILE A 463 -11.72 8.68 28.71
N THR A 464 -11.32 9.94 28.93
CA THR A 464 -10.89 10.44 30.24
C THR A 464 -12.00 10.35 31.29
N ASP A 465 -13.25 10.65 30.92
CA ASP A 465 -14.39 10.57 31.82
C ASP A 465 -14.72 9.09 32.16
N LEU A 466 -14.61 8.18 31.19
CA LEU A 466 -14.79 6.74 31.42
C LEU A 466 -13.70 6.14 32.32
N GLN A 467 -12.45 6.58 32.15
CA GLN A 467 -11.33 6.12 32.97
C GLN A 467 -11.49 6.55 34.43
N ASN A 468 -11.89 7.80 34.66
CA ASN A 468 -12.11 8.39 35.98
C ASN A 468 -13.40 7.90 36.67
N GLY A 469 -14.22 7.12 35.98
CA GLY A 469 -15.41 6.49 36.53
C GLY A 469 -15.12 5.25 37.39
N THR A 470 -15.93 4.21 37.19
CA THR A 470 -15.89 2.98 38.00
C THR A 470 -15.08 1.88 37.30
N ALA A 471 -14.88 0.75 38.00
CA ALA A 471 -14.28 -0.43 37.39
C ALA A 471 -15.10 -0.97 36.18
N GLN A 472 -16.41 -0.69 36.13
CA GLN A 472 -17.27 -1.11 35.01
C GLN A 472 -17.12 -0.19 33.79
N THR A 473 -16.97 1.13 33.99
CA THR A 473 -16.70 2.05 32.86
C THR A 473 -15.33 1.76 32.26
N ARG A 474 -14.33 1.45 33.09
CA ARG A 474 -13.01 0.96 32.62
C ARG A 474 -13.10 -0.40 31.92
N ARG A 475 -13.98 -1.30 32.34
CA ARG A 475 -14.26 -2.56 31.65
C ARG A 475 -14.86 -2.34 30.25
N ARG A 476 -15.79 -1.39 30.09
CA ARG A 476 -16.32 -1.04 28.77
C ARG A 476 -15.21 -0.53 27.85
N LEU A 477 -14.35 0.36 28.36
CA LEU A 477 -13.19 0.85 27.62
C LEU A 477 -12.21 -0.29 27.26
N ALA A 478 -11.99 -1.23 28.17
CA ALA A 478 -11.13 -2.39 27.94
C ALA A 478 -11.68 -3.31 26.84
N VAL A 479 -13.00 -3.54 26.80
CA VAL A 479 -13.64 -4.32 25.72
C VAL A 479 -13.52 -3.60 24.38
N TYR A 480 -13.64 -2.28 24.37
CA TYR A 480 -13.41 -1.45 23.19
C TYR A 480 -11.97 -1.58 22.67
N CYS A 481 -10.96 -1.40 23.53
CA CYS A 481 -9.55 -1.54 23.18
C CYS A 481 -9.20 -2.98 22.74
N LEU A 482 -9.75 -4.02 23.40
CA LEU A 482 -9.59 -5.42 22.98
C LEU A 482 -10.18 -5.67 21.57
N LYS A 483 -11.30 -5.03 21.22
CA LYS A 483 -11.87 -5.13 19.87
C LYS A 483 -10.96 -4.46 18.84
N ASP A 484 -10.40 -3.30 19.17
CA ASP A 484 -9.46 -2.57 18.30
C ASP A 484 -8.15 -3.35 18.09
N ALA A 485 -7.61 -4.00 19.12
CA ALA A 485 -6.46 -4.90 18.98
C ALA A 485 -6.78 -6.17 18.18
N TYR A 486 -8.04 -6.63 18.13
CA TYR A 486 -8.43 -7.86 17.43
C TYR A 486 -8.75 -7.68 15.95
N LEU A 487 -9.33 -6.54 15.56
CA LEU A 487 -9.70 -6.26 14.17
C LEU A 487 -8.50 -6.36 13.18
N PRO A 488 -7.28 -5.87 13.50
CA PRO A 488 -6.10 -6.04 12.66
C PRO A 488 -5.78 -7.51 12.35
N ILE A 489 -5.88 -8.42 13.32
CA ILE A 489 -5.67 -9.87 13.09
C ILE A 489 -6.69 -10.40 12.09
N LYS A 490 -7.97 -10.07 12.27
CA LYS A 490 -9.04 -10.50 11.35
C LYS A 490 -8.82 -9.95 9.94
N LEU A 491 -8.37 -8.71 9.82
CA LEU A 491 -8.04 -8.10 8.52
C LEU A 491 -6.85 -8.81 7.87
N LEU A 492 -5.79 -9.12 8.63
CA LEU A 492 -4.63 -9.86 8.11
C LEU A 492 -4.98 -11.24 7.58
N ASP A 493 -5.80 -12.02 8.31
CA ASP A 493 -6.23 -13.35 7.84
C ASP A 493 -7.18 -13.24 6.63
N LYS A 494 -8.13 -12.29 6.66
CA LYS A 494 -9.07 -12.08 5.54
C LYS A 494 -8.37 -11.68 4.25
N LEU A 495 -7.35 -10.84 4.34
CA LEU A 495 -6.57 -10.32 3.21
C LEU A 495 -5.36 -11.20 2.86
N MET A 496 -5.06 -12.20 3.70
CA MET A 496 -3.92 -13.11 3.57
C MET A 496 -2.57 -12.37 3.48
N SER A 497 -2.47 -11.22 4.12
CA SER A 497 -1.37 -10.27 3.88
C SER A 497 0.00 -10.85 4.24
N VAL A 498 0.11 -11.55 5.38
CA VAL A 498 1.37 -12.16 5.84
C VAL A 498 1.85 -13.19 4.82
N ILE A 499 0.96 -14.10 4.39
CA ILE A 499 1.28 -15.15 3.41
C ILE A 499 1.72 -14.53 2.08
N ASN A 500 0.96 -13.58 1.55
CA ASN A 500 1.25 -12.91 0.29
C ASN A 500 2.62 -12.20 0.32
N TYR A 501 2.97 -11.58 1.44
CA TYR A 501 4.26 -10.92 1.62
C TYR A 501 5.41 -11.91 1.83
N MET A 502 5.20 -13.02 2.54
CA MET A 502 6.21 -14.08 2.67
C MET A 502 6.55 -14.68 1.31
N GLU A 503 5.54 -15.01 0.50
CA GLU A 503 5.75 -15.54 -0.85
C GLU A 503 6.41 -14.51 -1.78
N MET A 504 6.06 -13.22 -1.65
CA MET A 504 6.77 -12.15 -2.34
C MET A 504 8.24 -12.09 -1.94
N ALA A 505 8.57 -12.25 -0.65
CA ALA A 505 9.94 -12.24 -0.16
C ALA A 505 10.75 -13.45 -0.68
N ARG A 506 10.12 -14.63 -0.74
CA ARG A 506 10.68 -15.86 -1.31
C ARG A 506 10.99 -15.70 -2.80
N VAL A 507 10.04 -15.18 -3.59
CA VAL A 507 10.17 -14.99 -5.05
C VAL A 507 11.17 -13.90 -5.42
N THR A 508 11.21 -12.81 -4.66
CA THR A 508 12.06 -11.65 -4.99
C THR A 508 13.43 -11.68 -4.31
N GLY A 509 13.62 -12.55 -3.32
CA GLY A 509 14.89 -12.71 -2.62
C GLY A 509 15.29 -11.48 -1.80
N VAL A 510 14.32 -10.79 -1.19
CA VAL A 510 14.52 -9.64 -0.29
C VAL A 510 13.95 -9.95 1.10
N THR A 511 14.33 -9.18 2.12
CA THR A 511 13.82 -9.37 3.49
C THR A 511 12.32 -9.04 3.60
N PHE A 512 11.64 -9.64 4.59
CA PHE A 512 10.21 -9.43 4.81
C PHE A 512 9.88 -7.96 5.13
N SER A 513 10.69 -7.31 5.97
CA SER A 513 10.55 -5.89 6.34
C SER A 513 10.78 -4.92 5.17
N SER A 514 11.67 -5.28 4.22
CA SER A 514 11.91 -4.48 3.00
C SER A 514 10.66 -4.35 2.13
N LEU A 515 9.75 -5.34 2.19
CA LEU A 515 8.52 -5.28 1.41
C LEU A 515 7.56 -4.21 1.89
N LEU A 516 7.63 -3.72 3.13
CA LEU A 516 6.81 -2.60 3.61
C LEU A 516 7.53 -1.27 3.50
N THR A 517 8.84 -1.27 3.76
CA THR A 517 9.64 -0.04 3.90
C THR A 517 10.27 0.43 2.60
N ARG A 518 10.37 -0.43 1.58
CA ARG A 518 11.01 -0.11 0.28
C ARG A 518 10.08 -0.32 -0.92
N GLY A 519 10.45 0.31 -2.03
CA GLY A 519 9.72 0.27 -3.30
C GLY A 519 9.94 -1.00 -4.13
N GLN A 520 9.49 -1.00 -5.39
CA GLN A 520 9.62 -2.17 -6.28
C GLN A 520 11.05 -2.39 -6.82
N GLN A 521 11.89 -1.33 -6.89
CA GLN A 521 13.22 -1.43 -7.50
C GLN A 521 14.16 -2.40 -6.77
N VAL A 522 14.10 -2.51 -5.44
CA VAL A 522 14.95 -3.42 -4.66
C VAL A 522 14.69 -4.89 -5.02
N LYS A 523 13.45 -5.23 -5.38
CA LYS A 523 13.03 -6.59 -5.74
C LYS A 523 13.65 -7.02 -7.07
N VAL A 524 13.53 -6.16 -8.08
CA VAL A 524 14.10 -6.42 -9.42
C VAL A 524 15.62 -6.42 -9.34
N MET A 525 16.22 -5.52 -8.56
CA MET A 525 17.67 -5.50 -8.36
C MET A 525 18.18 -6.79 -7.72
N SER A 526 17.52 -7.32 -6.68
CA SER A 526 17.90 -8.59 -6.05
C SER A 526 17.85 -9.76 -7.06
N GLN A 527 16.78 -9.86 -7.85
CA GLN A 527 16.66 -10.89 -8.89
C GLN A 527 17.72 -10.76 -9.98
N LEU A 528 17.97 -9.52 -10.45
CA LEU A 528 18.98 -9.24 -11.45
C LEU A 528 20.38 -9.59 -10.96
N LEU A 529 20.69 -9.26 -9.71
CA LEU A 529 21.99 -9.53 -9.09
C LEU A 529 22.26 -11.03 -8.97
N ARG A 530 21.26 -11.83 -8.56
CA ARG A 530 21.37 -13.31 -8.51
C ARG A 530 21.68 -13.90 -9.88
N LYS A 531 20.93 -13.49 -10.91
CA LYS A 531 21.15 -13.99 -12.28
C LYS A 531 22.41 -13.46 -12.94
N ALA A 532 22.80 -12.22 -12.64
CA ALA A 532 24.07 -11.67 -13.09
C ALA A 532 25.25 -12.47 -12.52
N ARG A 533 25.22 -12.80 -11.22
CA ARG A 533 26.24 -13.62 -10.56
C ARG A 533 26.36 -15.01 -11.18
N GLU A 534 25.24 -15.72 -11.36
CA GLU A 534 25.21 -17.05 -12.00
C GLU A 534 25.84 -17.04 -13.40
N ALA A 535 25.64 -15.95 -14.15
CA ALA A 535 26.13 -15.80 -15.52
C ALA A 535 27.48 -15.05 -15.65
N GLY A 536 28.14 -14.70 -14.53
CA GLY A 536 29.44 -14.03 -14.53
C GLY A 536 29.43 -12.55 -14.93
N TYR A 537 28.29 -11.86 -14.79
CA TYR A 537 28.14 -10.43 -15.05
C TYR A 537 28.27 -9.59 -13.78
N LEU A 538 28.77 -8.35 -13.95
CA LEU A 538 28.82 -7.32 -12.92
C LEU A 538 27.89 -6.16 -13.28
N ILE A 539 27.18 -5.64 -12.28
CA ILE A 539 26.28 -4.48 -12.44
C ILE A 539 27.04 -3.17 -12.18
N PRO A 540 27.12 -2.23 -13.13
CA PRO A 540 27.77 -0.95 -12.91
C PRO A 540 27.02 -0.12 -11.88
N THR A 541 27.77 0.64 -11.07
CA THR A 541 27.17 1.60 -10.14
C THR A 541 26.86 2.88 -10.91
N HIS A 542 25.61 3.05 -11.35
CA HIS A 542 25.19 4.29 -11.99
C HIS A 542 25.06 5.43 -10.97
N SER A 543 25.66 6.56 -11.28
CA SER A 543 25.38 7.84 -10.64
C SER A 543 24.11 8.45 -11.28
N VAL A 544 23.26 9.08 -10.48
CA VAL A 544 22.08 9.80 -10.98
C VAL A 544 22.58 10.96 -11.86
N GLY A 545 22.49 10.82 -13.18
CA GLY A 545 22.81 11.87 -14.14
C GLY A 545 21.62 12.77 -14.42
N GLU A 546 21.83 13.82 -15.23
CA GLU A 546 20.77 14.70 -15.73
C GLU A 546 19.62 13.90 -16.34
N MET A 547 18.37 14.33 -16.07
CA MET A 547 17.18 13.68 -16.61
C MET A 547 17.23 13.71 -18.14
N GLN A 548 17.39 12.54 -18.76
CA GLN A 548 17.23 12.39 -20.20
C GLN A 548 15.77 12.66 -20.61
N ASP A 549 15.55 12.97 -21.89
CA ASP A 549 14.21 13.18 -22.43
C ASP A 549 13.28 11.98 -22.21
N GLN A 550 11.98 12.26 -22.03
CA GLN A 550 10.97 11.20 -21.89
C GLN A 550 10.80 10.45 -23.22
N PHE A 551 10.71 9.11 -23.15
CA PHE A 551 10.45 8.27 -24.33
C PHE A 551 8.95 8.16 -24.64
N GLU A 552 8.62 7.88 -25.90
CA GLU A 552 7.23 7.73 -26.34
C GLU A 552 6.57 6.48 -25.72
N GLY A 553 5.45 6.69 -25.02
CA GLY A 553 4.68 5.66 -24.32
C GLY A 553 3.79 4.79 -25.22
N ALA A 554 2.82 4.10 -24.62
CA ALA A 554 1.88 3.24 -25.36
C ALA A 554 0.87 4.04 -26.22
N ILE A 555 0.35 3.40 -27.27
CA ILE A 555 -0.72 3.94 -28.11
C ILE A 555 -2.09 3.52 -27.60
N VAL A 556 -3.07 4.42 -27.76
CA VAL A 556 -4.49 4.16 -27.51
C VAL A 556 -5.24 4.48 -28.79
N ILE A 557 -5.84 3.45 -29.40
CA ILE A 557 -6.63 3.58 -30.63
C ILE A 557 -7.80 4.53 -30.34
N GLU A 558 -8.09 5.42 -31.30
CA GLU A 558 -9.23 6.34 -31.16
C GLU A 558 -10.55 5.56 -31.04
N PRO A 559 -11.34 5.78 -29.97
CA PRO A 559 -12.57 5.06 -29.75
C PRO A 559 -13.65 5.50 -30.74
N LEU A 560 -14.34 4.54 -31.35
CA LEU A 560 -15.60 4.77 -32.02
C LEU A 560 -16.69 4.91 -30.94
N LYS A 561 -16.91 6.15 -30.47
CA LYS A 561 -17.81 6.44 -29.34
C LYS A 561 -19.24 6.05 -29.69
N GLY A 562 -19.93 5.43 -28.73
CA GLY A 562 -21.31 5.04 -28.93
C GLY A 562 -21.81 4.02 -27.93
N TYR A 563 -23.11 3.73 -28.05
CA TYR A 563 -23.78 2.65 -27.35
C TYR A 563 -24.00 1.48 -28.32
N TYR A 564 -23.36 0.35 -28.04
CA TYR A 564 -23.37 -0.86 -28.85
C TYR A 564 -24.34 -1.87 -28.24
N LYS A 565 -25.43 -2.14 -28.97
CA LYS A 565 -26.42 -3.18 -28.66
C LYS A 565 -26.07 -4.55 -29.26
N ILE A 566 -24.83 -4.74 -29.65
CA ILE A 566 -24.32 -5.97 -30.24
C ILE A 566 -23.08 -6.42 -29.45
N PRO A 567 -22.83 -7.73 -29.36
CA PRO A 567 -21.61 -8.29 -28.77
C PRO A 567 -20.31 -7.66 -29.30
N ILE A 568 -19.44 -7.23 -28.38
CA ILE A 568 -18.09 -6.75 -28.66
C ILE A 568 -17.08 -7.69 -28.02
N ALA A 569 -16.34 -8.44 -28.82
CA ALA A 569 -15.31 -9.36 -28.33
C ALA A 569 -14.06 -8.58 -27.95
N THR A 570 -13.44 -8.93 -26.81
CA THR A 570 -12.18 -8.33 -26.36
C THR A 570 -11.07 -9.37 -26.43
N LEU A 571 -10.02 -9.04 -27.18
CA LEU A 571 -8.81 -9.84 -27.29
C LEU A 571 -7.68 -9.08 -26.57
N ASP A 572 -6.92 -9.78 -25.72
CA ASP A 572 -5.88 -9.18 -24.88
C ASP A 572 -4.57 -9.97 -24.96
N PHE A 573 -3.43 -9.27 -24.96
CA PHE A 573 -2.12 -9.91 -24.98
C PHE A 573 -1.73 -10.42 -23.60
N SER A 574 -1.44 -11.72 -23.49
CA SER A 574 -1.03 -12.31 -22.22
C SER A 574 0.37 -11.85 -21.83
N SER A 575 0.48 -10.95 -20.84
CA SER A 575 1.76 -10.38 -20.39
C SER A 575 2.56 -9.74 -21.53
N LEU A 576 1.97 -8.73 -22.20
CA LEU A 576 2.52 -8.07 -23.39
C LEU A 576 4.01 -7.69 -23.27
N TYR A 577 4.37 -6.80 -22.34
CA TYR A 577 5.74 -6.29 -22.24
C TYR A 577 6.78 -7.36 -21.88
N PRO A 578 6.54 -8.24 -20.88
CA PRO A 578 7.40 -9.40 -20.68
C PRO A 578 7.58 -10.27 -21.93
N SER A 579 6.50 -10.50 -22.68
CA SER A 579 6.53 -11.32 -23.89
C SER A 579 7.33 -10.68 -25.02
N ILE A 580 7.22 -9.36 -25.20
CA ILE A 580 8.04 -8.59 -26.17
C ILE A 580 9.52 -8.70 -25.81
N MET A 581 9.88 -8.48 -24.53
CA MET A 581 11.26 -8.55 -24.07
C MET A 581 11.88 -9.93 -24.33
N MET A 582 11.12 -11.01 -24.11
CA MET A 582 11.56 -12.37 -24.39
C MET A 582 11.66 -12.67 -25.89
N ALA A 583 10.62 -12.37 -26.66
CA ALA A 583 10.54 -12.71 -28.09
C ALA A 583 11.63 -12.00 -28.92
N HIS A 584 11.94 -10.75 -28.57
CA HIS A 584 12.95 -9.93 -29.27
C HIS A 584 14.30 -9.87 -28.55
N ASN A 585 14.51 -10.71 -27.52
CA ASN A 585 15.77 -10.81 -26.77
C ASN A 585 16.30 -9.46 -26.22
N LEU A 586 15.40 -8.61 -25.72
CA LEU A 586 15.72 -7.27 -25.24
C LEU A 586 16.32 -7.33 -23.82
N CYS A 587 17.57 -6.92 -23.67
CA CYS A 587 18.30 -6.95 -22.40
C CYS A 587 19.47 -5.95 -22.42
N TYR A 588 19.93 -5.55 -21.22
CA TYR A 588 21.18 -4.79 -21.07
C TYR A 588 22.37 -5.49 -21.74
N THR A 589 22.46 -6.82 -21.60
CA THR A 589 23.57 -7.64 -22.10
C THR A 589 23.56 -7.90 -23.60
N THR A 590 22.48 -7.50 -24.29
CA THR A 590 22.28 -7.72 -25.75
C THR A 590 22.18 -6.40 -26.51
N LEU A 591 22.15 -5.26 -25.82
CA LEU A 591 22.11 -3.92 -26.40
C LEU A 591 23.43 -3.59 -27.12
N LEU A 592 23.37 -3.19 -28.39
CA LEU A 592 24.53 -2.76 -29.16
C LEU A 592 24.68 -1.23 -29.08
N ALA A 593 25.85 -0.78 -28.64
CA ALA A 593 26.18 0.63 -28.71
C ALA A 593 26.52 1.07 -30.15
N PRO A 594 26.36 2.36 -30.50
CA PRO A 594 26.72 2.87 -31.82
C PRO A 594 28.18 2.54 -32.18
N GLY A 595 28.43 2.06 -33.40
CA GLY A 595 29.77 1.72 -33.87
C GLY A 595 30.30 0.34 -33.44
N VAL A 596 29.62 -0.39 -32.54
CA VAL A 596 30.06 -1.72 -32.08
C VAL A 596 29.70 -2.81 -33.09
N LYS A 597 28.59 -2.65 -33.81
CA LYS A 597 28.16 -3.54 -34.89
C LYS A 597 29.25 -3.69 -35.94
N GLU A 598 29.81 -2.57 -36.40
CA GLU A 598 30.86 -2.52 -37.43
C GLU A 598 32.17 -3.09 -36.89
N LYS A 599 32.52 -2.79 -35.63
CA LYS A 599 33.74 -3.30 -34.98
C LYS A 599 33.75 -4.82 -34.83
N LEU A 600 32.59 -5.41 -34.53
CA LEU A 600 32.45 -6.86 -34.34
C LEU A 600 32.19 -7.62 -35.65
N GLY A 601 31.96 -6.92 -36.76
CA GLY A 601 31.65 -7.54 -38.06
C GLY A 601 30.40 -8.41 -38.03
N LEU A 602 29.37 -8.03 -37.25
CA LEU A 602 28.14 -8.80 -37.10
C LEU A 602 27.34 -8.82 -38.42
N SER A 603 26.93 -10.00 -38.85
CA SER A 603 26.07 -10.18 -40.03
C SER A 603 24.61 -9.83 -39.73
N GLU A 604 23.81 -9.52 -40.78
CA GLU A 604 22.41 -9.08 -40.62
C GLU A 604 21.49 -10.12 -39.95
N ASP A 605 21.86 -11.40 -40.00
CA ASP A 605 21.15 -12.47 -39.31
C ASP A 605 21.43 -12.51 -37.80
N GLN A 606 22.48 -11.85 -37.31
CA GLN A 606 22.93 -11.90 -35.91
C GLN A 606 22.39 -10.78 -35.02
N TYR A 607 21.85 -9.71 -35.60
CA TYR A 607 21.25 -8.59 -34.85
C TYR A 607 19.85 -8.25 -35.36
N SER A 608 19.09 -7.52 -34.55
CA SER A 608 17.78 -6.98 -34.88
C SER A 608 17.73 -5.50 -34.59
N GLU A 609 17.13 -4.75 -35.50
CA GLU A 609 16.78 -3.34 -35.33
C GLU A 609 15.36 -3.23 -34.77
N THR A 610 15.16 -2.41 -33.75
CA THR A 610 13.84 -2.15 -33.17
C THR A 610 13.15 -1.00 -33.89
N PRO A 611 11.81 -0.88 -33.80
CA PRO A 611 11.10 0.28 -34.35
C PRO A 611 11.49 1.63 -33.70
N ALA A 612 12.29 1.62 -32.63
CA ALA A 612 12.86 2.79 -31.98
C ALA A 612 14.33 3.04 -32.41
N ASN A 613 14.79 2.45 -33.52
CA ASN A 613 16.14 2.57 -34.08
C ASN A 613 17.27 2.14 -33.10
N SER A 614 16.97 1.19 -32.22
CA SER A 614 17.97 0.59 -31.33
C SER A 614 18.36 -0.79 -31.84
N TYR A 615 19.63 -1.17 -31.65
CA TYR A 615 20.15 -2.46 -32.14
C TYR A 615 20.35 -3.43 -30.98
N PHE A 616 19.88 -4.66 -31.14
CA PHE A 616 20.05 -5.75 -30.19
C PHE A 616 20.56 -7.01 -30.88
N VAL A 617 21.38 -7.78 -30.18
CA VAL A 617 21.87 -9.07 -30.66
C VAL A 617 20.77 -10.15 -30.53
N LYS A 618 20.64 -11.03 -31.52
CA LYS A 618 19.68 -12.15 -31.47
C LYS A 618 20.10 -13.24 -30.47
N SER A 619 19.12 -14.05 -30.07
CA SER A 619 19.33 -15.16 -29.13
C SER A 619 20.29 -16.25 -29.63
N SER A 620 20.52 -16.34 -30.95
CA SER A 620 21.50 -17.23 -31.58
C SER A 620 22.94 -16.92 -31.19
N VAL A 621 23.26 -15.65 -30.88
CA VAL A 621 24.60 -15.23 -30.47
C VAL A 621 24.68 -15.11 -28.95
N ARG A 622 23.69 -14.49 -28.30
CA ARG A 622 23.62 -14.36 -26.84
C ARG A 622 22.18 -14.30 -26.36
N LYS A 623 21.80 -15.15 -25.42
CA LYS A 623 20.53 -15.04 -24.70
C LYS A 623 20.63 -14.00 -23.58
N GLY A 624 19.76 -12.99 -23.59
CA GLY A 624 19.75 -11.94 -22.57
C GLY A 624 19.36 -12.43 -21.18
N LEU A 625 19.82 -11.75 -20.13
CA LEU A 625 19.47 -12.05 -18.73
C LEU A 625 18.01 -11.70 -18.38
N LEU A 626 17.50 -10.56 -18.85
CA LEU A 626 16.11 -10.18 -18.60
C LEU A 626 15.11 -11.21 -19.16
N PRO A 627 15.26 -11.70 -20.42
CA PRO A 627 14.48 -12.82 -20.92
C PRO A 627 14.53 -14.07 -20.01
N GLN A 628 15.71 -14.45 -19.51
CA GLN A 628 15.85 -15.62 -18.63
C GLN A 628 15.13 -15.43 -17.28
N ILE A 629 15.21 -14.22 -16.69
CA ILE A 629 14.48 -13.87 -15.47
C ILE A 629 12.97 -13.97 -15.71
N LEU A 630 12.48 -13.41 -16.81
CA LEU A 630 11.06 -13.42 -17.16
C LEU A 630 10.54 -14.83 -17.45
N GLU A 631 11.30 -15.66 -18.18
CA GLU A 631 10.97 -17.07 -18.42
C GLU A 631 10.85 -17.84 -17.11
N SER A 632 11.80 -17.66 -16.18
CA SER A 632 11.77 -18.28 -14.86
C SER A 632 10.54 -17.85 -14.05
N LEU A 633 10.27 -16.55 -13.97
CA LEU A 633 9.10 -16.01 -13.26
C LEU A 633 7.77 -16.50 -13.83
N LEU A 634 7.64 -16.53 -15.17
CA LEU A 634 6.41 -16.97 -15.84
C LEU A 634 6.22 -18.49 -15.75
N SER A 635 7.30 -19.27 -15.85
CA SER A 635 7.28 -20.72 -15.66
C SER A 635 6.87 -21.08 -14.23
N ALA A 636 7.50 -20.46 -13.24
CA ALA A 636 7.14 -20.61 -11.83
C ALA A 636 5.68 -20.23 -11.58
N ARG A 637 5.17 -19.18 -12.24
CA ARG A 637 3.77 -18.76 -12.12
C ARG A 637 2.83 -19.81 -12.72
N LYS A 638 3.20 -20.40 -13.86
CA LYS A 638 2.43 -21.46 -14.51
C LYS A 638 2.35 -22.70 -13.60
N LYS A 639 3.47 -23.10 -12.99
CA LYS A 639 3.54 -24.19 -12.00
C LYS A 639 2.65 -23.88 -10.79
N ALA A 640 2.80 -22.72 -10.16
CA ALA A 640 1.98 -22.32 -9.01
C ALA A 640 0.46 -22.31 -9.32
N LYS A 641 0.05 -21.87 -10.52
CA LYS A 641 -1.36 -21.94 -10.95
C LYS A 641 -1.84 -23.36 -11.22
N ALA A 642 -0.97 -24.28 -11.62
CA ALA A 642 -1.32 -25.69 -11.80
C ALA A 642 -1.48 -26.38 -10.44
N ASP A 643 -0.54 -26.15 -9.53
CA ASP A 643 -0.58 -26.67 -8.16
C ASP A 643 -1.84 -26.16 -7.42
N LEU A 644 -2.16 -24.87 -7.57
CA LEU A 644 -3.36 -24.27 -6.98
C LEU A 644 -4.67 -24.93 -7.43
N LYS A 645 -4.73 -25.44 -8.66
CA LYS A 645 -5.93 -26.15 -9.16
C LYS A 645 -6.09 -27.54 -8.56
N ASN A 646 -4.99 -28.18 -8.17
CA ASN A 646 -4.98 -29.55 -7.66
C ASN A 646 -5.01 -29.61 -6.12
N GLU A 647 -4.66 -28.52 -5.43
CA GLU A 647 -4.59 -28.46 -3.97
C GLU A 647 -5.98 -28.39 -3.32
N THR A 648 -6.16 -29.13 -2.23
CA THR A 648 -7.42 -29.20 -1.47
C THR A 648 -7.33 -28.52 -0.11
N ASP A 649 -6.13 -28.40 0.45
CA ASP A 649 -5.92 -27.76 1.76
C ASP A 649 -6.13 -26.24 1.65
N PRO A 650 -7.07 -25.64 2.42
CA PRO A 650 -7.37 -24.21 2.32
C PRO A 650 -6.17 -23.30 2.63
N PHE A 651 -5.30 -23.69 3.57
CA PHE A 651 -4.12 -22.90 3.92
C PHE A 651 -3.06 -22.99 2.82
N LYS A 652 -2.84 -24.16 2.23
CA LYS A 652 -1.92 -24.30 1.09
C LYS A 652 -2.44 -23.61 -0.16
N GLN A 653 -3.74 -23.65 -0.44
CA GLN A 653 -4.35 -22.87 -1.53
C GLN A 653 -4.05 -21.37 -1.35
N LYS A 654 -4.19 -20.85 -0.13
CA LYS A 654 -3.84 -19.47 0.20
C LYS A 654 -2.37 -19.14 -0.12
N VAL A 655 -1.44 -20.03 0.24
CA VAL A 655 -0.01 -19.88 -0.07
C VAL A 655 0.25 -19.87 -1.57
N LEU A 656 -0.35 -20.80 -2.32
CA LEU A 656 -0.16 -20.92 -3.77
C LEU A 656 -0.75 -19.72 -4.53
N ASP A 657 -1.89 -19.18 -4.10
CA ASP A 657 -2.46 -17.97 -4.69
C ASP A 657 -1.59 -16.73 -4.41
N GLY A 658 -1.08 -16.61 -3.18
CA GLY A 658 -0.09 -15.57 -2.85
C GLY A 658 1.16 -15.64 -3.72
N ARG A 659 1.68 -16.85 -3.96
CA ARG A 659 2.84 -17.09 -4.81
C ARG A 659 2.57 -16.70 -6.28
N GLN A 660 1.45 -17.10 -6.88
CA GLN A 660 1.17 -16.73 -8.28
C GLN A 660 0.99 -15.21 -8.46
N LEU A 661 0.38 -14.54 -7.48
CA LEU A 661 0.24 -13.09 -7.50
C LEU A 661 1.59 -12.38 -7.39
N ALA A 662 2.46 -12.86 -6.49
CA ALA A 662 3.81 -12.33 -6.32
C ALA A 662 4.64 -12.43 -7.61
N LEU A 663 4.58 -13.60 -8.28
CA LEU A 663 5.26 -13.83 -9.54
C LEU A 663 4.74 -12.91 -10.66
N LYS A 664 3.41 -12.69 -10.72
CA LYS A 664 2.79 -11.75 -11.68
C LYS A 664 3.30 -10.32 -11.47
N ILE A 665 3.28 -9.83 -10.24
CA ILE A 665 3.70 -8.47 -9.90
C ILE A 665 5.19 -8.27 -10.20
N SER A 666 6.02 -9.26 -9.86
CA SER A 666 7.47 -9.23 -10.13
C SER A 666 7.74 -9.15 -11.63
N ALA A 667 7.11 -10.00 -12.44
CA ALA A 667 7.30 -10.01 -13.90
C ALA A 667 6.93 -8.65 -14.54
N ASN A 668 5.83 -8.04 -14.13
CA ASN A 668 5.41 -6.73 -14.63
C ASN A 668 6.35 -5.58 -14.20
N SER A 669 7.04 -5.75 -13.06
CA SER A 669 7.93 -4.74 -12.51
C SER A 669 9.29 -4.67 -13.24
N VAL A 670 9.71 -5.76 -13.91
CA VAL A 670 10.98 -5.82 -14.65
C VAL A 670 11.06 -4.75 -15.75
N TYR A 671 9.99 -4.58 -16.54
CA TYR A 671 9.93 -3.51 -17.54
C TYR A 671 9.96 -2.11 -16.90
N GLY A 672 9.19 -1.91 -15.82
CA GLY A 672 9.16 -0.61 -15.13
C GLY A 672 10.52 -0.21 -14.55
N PHE A 673 11.37 -1.18 -14.23
CA PHE A 673 12.73 -0.96 -13.74
C PHE A 673 13.65 -0.40 -14.83
N THR A 674 13.57 -0.88 -16.08
CA THR A 674 14.42 -0.39 -17.18
C THR A 674 14.08 1.06 -17.54
N GLY A 675 12.82 1.47 -17.41
CA GLY A 675 12.37 2.82 -17.79
C GLY A 675 12.47 3.89 -16.70
N ALA A 676 12.92 3.53 -15.50
CA ALA A 676 12.99 4.45 -14.37
C ALA A 676 14.28 5.27 -14.41
N GLN A 677 14.23 6.46 -15.04
CA GLN A 677 15.35 7.42 -15.12
C GLN A 677 15.98 7.73 -13.76
N VAL A 678 15.14 7.95 -12.74
CA VAL A 678 15.56 8.04 -11.33
C VAL A 678 15.49 6.63 -10.73
N GLY A 679 16.57 5.88 -10.90
CA GLY A 679 16.67 4.49 -10.47
C GLY A 679 18.10 3.96 -10.47
N LYS A 680 18.27 2.69 -10.07
CA LYS A 680 19.61 2.09 -9.92
C LYS A 680 20.28 1.69 -11.26
N LEU A 681 19.51 1.43 -12.32
CA LEU A 681 20.03 0.96 -13.62
C LEU A 681 19.07 1.31 -14.79
N PRO A 682 18.85 2.59 -15.11
CA PRO A 682 18.00 2.99 -16.23
C PRO A 682 18.58 2.54 -17.59
N CYS A 683 17.70 2.14 -18.51
CA CYS A 683 18.00 1.94 -19.93
C CYS A 683 16.74 2.25 -20.76
N LEU A 684 16.73 3.45 -21.34
CA LEU A 684 15.58 3.98 -22.08
C LEU A 684 15.44 3.30 -23.44
N GLU A 685 16.54 2.81 -24.03
CA GLU A 685 16.58 2.12 -25.30
C GLU A 685 15.73 0.83 -25.25
N ILE A 686 15.83 0.07 -24.14
CA ILE A 686 14.98 -1.12 -23.91
C ILE A 686 13.53 -0.68 -23.77
N SER A 687 13.27 0.32 -22.92
CA SER A 687 11.90 0.72 -22.57
C SER A 687 11.14 1.32 -23.76
N GLY A 688 11.82 2.16 -24.54
CA GLY A 688 11.31 2.73 -25.79
C GLY A 688 11.13 1.69 -26.89
N SER A 689 12.04 0.71 -26.99
CA SER A 689 11.88 -0.41 -27.93
C SER A 689 10.65 -1.28 -27.58
N VAL A 690 10.43 -1.57 -26.30
CA VAL A 690 9.26 -2.35 -25.84
C VAL A 690 7.96 -1.61 -26.16
N THR A 691 7.87 -0.31 -25.89
CA THR A 691 6.66 0.46 -26.21
C THR A 691 6.45 0.58 -27.72
N ALA A 692 7.51 0.78 -28.50
CA ALA A 692 7.43 0.86 -29.95
C ALA A 692 6.94 -0.46 -30.56
N TYR A 693 7.45 -1.62 -30.12
CA TYR A 693 6.91 -2.92 -30.50
C TYR A 693 5.43 -3.05 -30.11
N GLY A 694 5.05 -2.67 -28.89
CA GLY A 694 3.66 -2.65 -28.45
C GLY A 694 2.75 -1.84 -29.40
N ARG A 695 3.19 -0.65 -29.84
CA ARG A 695 2.46 0.18 -30.81
C ARG A 695 2.30 -0.50 -32.17
N THR A 696 3.37 -1.10 -32.70
CA THR A 696 3.30 -1.82 -33.99
C THR A 696 2.42 -3.06 -33.92
N MET A 697 2.45 -3.78 -32.80
CA MET A 697 1.69 -5.02 -32.62
C MET A 697 0.19 -4.78 -32.54
N ILE A 698 -0.25 -3.73 -31.85
CA ILE A 698 -1.68 -3.41 -31.75
C ILE A 698 -2.25 -2.92 -33.09
N GLU A 699 -1.49 -2.12 -33.85
CA GLU A 699 -1.92 -1.67 -35.19
C GLU A 699 -1.96 -2.84 -36.19
N ARG A 700 -0.98 -3.75 -36.13
CA ARG A 700 -0.98 -4.98 -36.92
C ARG A 700 -2.15 -5.88 -36.55
N THR A 701 -2.44 -6.03 -35.26
CA THR A 701 -3.60 -6.81 -34.78
C THR A 701 -4.90 -6.25 -35.34
N LYS A 702 -5.09 -4.94 -35.27
CA LYS A 702 -6.25 -4.27 -35.86
C LYS A 702 -6.38 -4.58 -37.36
N SER A 703 -5.30 -4.38 -38.11
CA SER A 703 -5.28 -4.58 -39.57
C SER A 703 -5.60 -6.03 -39.96
N GLU A 704 -5.00 -7.01 -39.29
CA GLU A 704 -5.19 -8.43 -39.58
C GLU A 704 -6.63 -8.90 -39.26
N VAL A 705 -7.24 -8.37 -38.19
CA VAL A 705 -8.63 -8.69 -37.83
C VAL A 705 -9.60 -8.11 -38.88
N GLU A 706 -9.48 -6.82 -39.20
CA GLU A 706 -10.37 -6.15 -40.17
C GLU A 706 -10.21 -6.72 -41.60
N GLN A 707 -9.00 -7.15 -41.98
CA GLN A 707 -8.74 -7.75 -43.29
C GLN A 707 -9.18 -9.21 -43.42
N LYS A 708 -9.13 -10.01 -42.35
CA LYS A 708 -9.55 -11.42 -42.41
C LYS A 708 -11.07 -11.55 -42.29
N TYR A 709 -11.67 -10.92 -41.28
CA TYR A 709 -13.07 -11.11 -40.93
C TYR A 709 -13.95 -10.06 -41.64
N ASN A 710 -14.17 -10.28 -42.93
CA ASN A 710 -15.00 -9.41 -43.78
C ASN A 710 -15.87 -10.22 -44.76
N ILE A 711 -16.82 -9.54 -45.40
CA ILE A 711 -17.78 -10.16 -46.32
C ILE A 711 -17.07 -10.79 -47.52
N SER A 712 -16.01 -10.15 -48.04
CA SER A 712 -15.25 -10.69 -49.17
C SER A 712 -14.59 -12.05 -48.90
N ASN A 713 -14.26 -12.33 -47.63
CA ASN A 713 -13.67 -13.61 -47.21
C ASN A 713 -14.73 -14.63 -46.72
N GLY A 714 -16.02 -14.37 -46.97
CA GLY A 714 -17.11 -15.30 -46.64
C GLY A 714 -17.70 -15.18 -45.24
N TYR A 715 -17.40 -14.11 -44.48
CA TYR A 715 -18.02 -13.85 -43.18
C TYR A 715 -19.33 -13.06 -43.33
N LYS A 716 -20.23 -13.15 -42.32
CA LYS A 716 -21.55 -12.50 -42.36
C LYS A 716 -21.48 -10.97 -42.42
N HIS A 717 -20.47 -10.37 -41.79
CA HIS A 717 -20.32 -8.92 -41.65
C HIS A 717 -18.84 -8.52 -41.70
N ASP A 718 -18.59 -7.23 -41.95
CA ASP A 718 -17.27 -6.64 -41.82
C ASP A 718 -16.96 -6.35 -40.35
N SER A 719 -15.88 -6.94 -39.86
CA SER A 719 -15.39 -6.68 -38.52
C SER A 719 -14.73 -5.30 -38.43
N VAL A 720 -14.91 -4.64 -37.29
CA VAL A 720 -14.32 -3.31 -37.03
C VAL A 720 -13.76 -3.29 -35.61
N VAL A 721 -12.53 -2.80 -35.45
CA VAL A 721 -11.97 -2.55 -34.12
C VAL A 721 -12.50 -1.22 -33.61
N VAL A 722 -13.42 -1.29 -32.63
CA VAL A 722 -14.09 -0.11 -32.08
C VAL A 722 -13.25 0.62 -31.04
N TYR A 723 -12.30 -0.07 -30.41
CA TYR A 723 -11.39 0.49 -29.44
C TYR A 723 -10.17 -0.40 -29.21
N GLY A 724 -9.08 0.18 -28.72
CA GLY A 724 -7.95 -0.55 -28.19
C GLY A 724 -7.14 0.28 -27.19
N ASP A 725 -6.72 -0.34 -26.10
CA ASP A 725 -5.93 0.30 -25.04
C ASP A 725 -4.68 -0.54 -24.79
N THR A 726 -3.55 -0.13 -25.40
CA THR A 726 -2.21 -0.71 -25.20
C THR A 726 -2.06 -2.19 -25.56
N ASP A 727 -2.66 -3.08 -24.77
CA ASP A 727 -2.57 -4.55 -24.84
C ASP A 727 -3.86 -5.23 -25.30
N SER A 728 -4.98 -4.51 -25.31
CA SER A 728 -6.29 -5.05 -25.67
C SER A 728 -6.89 -4.40 -26.91
N VAL A 729 -7.58 -5.20 -27.73
CA VAL A 729 -8.41 -4.76 -28.85
C VAL A 729 -9.86 -5.22 -28.68
N MET A 730 -10.79 -4.32 -28.96
CA MET A 730 -12.23 -4.57 -28.86
C MET A 730 -12.82 -4.61 -30.26
N VAL A 731 -13.24 -5.80 -30.67
CA VAL A 731 -13.66 -6.11 -32.04
C VAL A 731 -15.17 -6.25 -32.09
N LYS A 732 -15.78 -5.48 -32.99
CA LYS A 732 -17.17 -5.65 -33.40
C LYS A 732 -17.21 -6.59 -34.60
N PHE A 733 -17.64 -7.84 -34.40
CA PHE A 733 -17.86 -8.80 -35.49
C PHE A 733 -19.20 -8.63 -36.22
N GLY A 734 -20.15 -7.90 -35.62
CA GLY A 734 -21.46 -7.63 -36.22
C GLY A 734 -22.54 -8.69 -35.94
N VAL A 735 -22.17 -9.86 -35.43
CA VAL A 735 -23.12 -10.91 -35.00
C VAL A 735 -23.93 -10.49 -33.78
N GLU A 736 -25.18 -10.97 -33.68
CA GLU A 736 -26.10 -10.59 -32.59
C GLU A 736 -26.02 -11.52 -31.37
N THR A 737 -25.53 -12.75 -31.54
CA THR A 737 -25.47 -13.77 -30.48
C THR A 737 -24.12 -13.81 -29.78
N LEU A 738 -24.14 -14.06 -28.47
CA LEU A 738 -22.93 -14.14 -27.65
C LEU A 738 -22.05 -15.32 -28.05
N GLU A 739 -22.66 -16.47 -28.33
CA GLU A 739 -21.98 -17.71 -28.69
C GLU A 739 -21.17 -17.57 -29.97
N GLU A 740 -21.76 -16.98 -31.01
CA GLU A 740 -21.05 -16.72 -32.27
C GLU A 740 -19.92 -15.71 -32.06
N ALA A 741 -20.16 -14.64 -31.30
CA ALA A 741 -19.13 -13.63 -31.00
C ALA A 741 -17.94 -14.22 -30.21
N MET A 742 -18.22 -15.11 -29.25
CA MET A 742 -17.18 -15.82 -28.48
C MET A 742 -16.40 -16.81 -29.36
N ALA A 743 -17.07 -17.53 -30.26
CA ALA A 743 -16.41 -18.45 -31.19
C ALA A 743 -15.48 -17.70 -32.15
N LEU A 744 -15.97 -16.61 -32.78
CA LEU A 744 -15.16 -15.75 -33.64
C LEU A 744 -14.03 -15.08 -32.87
N GLY A 745 -14.27 -14.66 -31.62
CA GLY A 745 -13.23 -14.09 -30.76
C GLY A 745 -12.09 -15.08 -30.48
N ARG A 746 -12.39 -16.36 -30.22
CA ARG A 746 -11.38 -17.41 -30.03
C ARG A 746 -10.63 -17.69 -31.32
N GLU A 747 -11.33 -17.80 -32.45
CA GLU A 747 -10.69 -17.98 -33.77
C GLU A 747 -9.75 -16.81 -34.11
N ALA A 748 -10.20 -15.57 -33.88
CA ALA A 748 -9.41 -14.37 -34.10
C ALA A 748 -8.16 -14.32 -33.21
N ALA A 749 -8.29 -14.68 -31.93
CA ALA A 749 -7.15 -14.77 -31.01
C ALA A 749 -6.08 -15.75 -31.50
N GLU A 750 -6.48 -16.95 -31.93
CA GLU A 750 -5.57 -17.98 -32.46
C GLU A 750 -4.94 -17.57 -33.79
N PHE A 751 -5.74 -17.03 -34.72
CA PHE A 751 -5.26 -16.54 -36.01
C PHE A 751 -4.22 -15.43 -35.85
N VAL A 752 -4.53 -14.40 -35.04
CA VAL A 752 -3.61 -13.28 -34.84
C VAL A 752 -2.35 -13.75 -34.10
N THR A 753 -2.48 -14.66 -33.13
CA THR A 753 -1.32 -15.25 -32.44
C THR A 753 -0.34 -15.90 -33.43
N SER A 754 -0.84 -16.57 -34.47
CA SER A 754 0.03 -17.21 -35.49
C SER A 754 0.89 -16.22 -36.31
N LYS A 755 0.57 -14.93 -36.27
CA LYS A 755 1.30 -13.86 -36.98
C LYS A 755 2.47 -13.28 -36.17
N PHE A 756 2.57 -13.62 -34.89
CA PHE A 756 3.58 -13.12 -33.97
C PHE A 756 4.57 -14.21 -33.56
N ILE A 757 5.74 -13.77 -33.09
CA ILE A 757 6.81 -14.65 -32.65
C ILE A 757 6.47 -15.17 -31.24
N PRO A 758 6.55 -16.49 -30.97
CA PRO A 758 6.39 -17.03 -29.62
C PRO A 758 7.38 -16.37 -28.63
N PRO A 759 7.00 -16.11 -27.37
CA PRO A 759 5.77 -16.50 -26.67
C PRO A 759 4.64 -15.46 -26.74
N ILE A 760 4.68 -14.50 -27.66
CA ILE A 760 3.61 -13.52 -27.83
C ILE A 760 2.31 -14.25 -28.17
N LYS A 761 1.30 -14.09 -27.33
CA LYS A 761 0.01 -14.73 -27.49
C LYS A 761 -1.11 -13.73 -27.22
N LEU A 762 -2.07 -13.69 -28.14
CA LEU A 762 -3.33 -13.00 -27.96
C LEU A 762 -4.35 -14.01 -27.45
N GLU A 763 -5.09 -13.64 -26.41
CA GLU A 763 -6.12 -14.48 -25.81
C GLU A 763 -7.49 -13.82 -25.92
N PHE A 764 -8.50 -14.63 -26.20
CA PHE A 764 -9.89 -14.21 -26.00
C PHE A 764 -10.14 -14.09 -24.50
N GLU A 765 -10.48 -12.88 -24.03
CA GLU A 765 -10.74 -12.63 -22.62
C GLU A 765 -12.23 -12.71 -22.29
N LYS A 766 -13.05 -12.03 -23.10
CA LYS A 766 -14.47 -11.74 -22.78
C LYS A 766 -15.22 -11.16 -23.96
N VAL A 767 -16.55 -11.10 -23.82
CA VAL A 767 -17.45 -10.29 -24.66
C VAL A 767 -18.19 -9.27 -23.81
N TYR A 768 -18.36 -8.05 -24.32
CA TYR A 768 -19.27 -7.05 -23.77
C TYR A 768 -20.61 -7.05 -24.49
N PHE A 769 -21.72 -7.16 -23.76
CA PHE A 769 -23.06 -7.09 -24.34
C PHE A 769 -24.15 -6.68 -23.31
N PRO A 770 -24.70 -5.46 -23.35
CA PRO A 770 -24.33 -4.33 -24.22
C PRO A 770 -23.02 -3.66 -23.80
N TYR A 771 -22.51 -2.77 -24.67
CA TYR A 771 -21.26 -2.02 -24.47
C TYR A 771 -21.44 -0.51 -24.67
N LEU A 772 -20.95 0.31 -23.75
CA LEU A 772 -21.00 1.77 -23.77
C LEU A 772 -19.58 2.34 -23.77
N LEU A 773 -19.16 2.91 -24.90
CA LEU A 773 -17.85 3.51 -25.07
C LEU A 773 -17.96 5.03 -25.15
N ILE A 774 -17.42 5.72 -24.14
CA ILE A 774 -17.58 7.17 -23.98
C ILE A 774 -16.34 7.91 -24.50
N ASN A 775 -15.15 7.52 -24.05
CA ASN A 775 -13.87 8.15 -24.39
C ASN A 775 -12.72 7.15 -24.15
N LYS A 776 -11.49 7.55 -24.50
CA LYS A 776 -10.28 6.80 -24.13
C LYS A 776 -10.27 6.51 -22.63
N LYS A 777 -10.04 5.24 -22.27
CA LYS A 777 -10.02 4.72 -20.90
C LYS A 777 -11.30 4.95 -20.11
N ARG A 778 -12.44 5.19 -20.79
CA ARG A 778 -13.75 5.47 -20.19
C ARG A 778 -14.86 4.72 -20.91
N TYR A 779 -15.27 3.59 -20.35
CA TYR A 779 -16.31 2.73 -20.90
C TYR A 779 -16.98 1.89 -19.82
N ALA A 780 -18.16 1.36 -20.13
CA ALA A 780 -18.88 0.39 -19.30
C ALA A 780 -19.56 -0.68 -20.17
N GLY A 781 -19.77 -1.85 -19.61
CA GLY A 781 -20.49 -2.93 -20.31
C GLY A 781 -20.73 -4.12 -19.39
N LEU A 782 -21.61 -5.02 -19.81
CA LEU A 782 -21.80 -6.30 -19.13
C LEU A 782 -20.73 -7.29 -19.57
N TYR A 783 -20.02 -7.87 -18.61
CA TYR A 783 -18.85 -8.71 -18.81
C TYR A 783 -19.29 -10.18 -18.90
N PHE A 784 -19.03 -10.83 -20.03
CA PHE A 784 -19.35 -12.25 -20.24
C PHE A 784 -18.07 -13.06 -20.54
N THR A 785 -17.77 -14.04 -19.68
CA THR A 785 -16.79 -15.10 -19.97
C THR A 785 -17.45 -16.36 -20.53
N ARG A 786 -18.72 -16.56 -20.20
CA ARG A 786 -19.59 -17.63 -20.68
C ARG A 786 -20.88 -17.04 -21.25
N PRO A 787 -21.56 -17.71 -22.18
CA PRO A 787 -22.71 -17.14 -22.87
C PRO A 787 -24.00 -17.15 -22.05
N ASP A 788 -24.07 -17.94 -20.97
CA ASP A 788 -25.25 -18.16 -20.15
C ASP A 788 -25.63 -16.95 -19.29
N THR A 789 -24.67 -16.38 -18.57
CA THR A 789 -24.91 -15.30 -17.60
C THR A 789 -23.76 -14.32 -17.58
N TYR A 790 -24.06 -13.03 -17.42
CA TYR A 790 -23.02 -12.02 -17.21
C TYR A 790 -22.35 -12.23 -15.84
N ASP A 791 -21.04 -12.02 -15.78
CA ASP A 791 -20.27 -12.14 -14.55
C ASP A 791 -20.43 -10.88 -13.66
N LYS A 792 -20.35 -9.70 -14.30
CA LYS A 792 -20.47 -8.40 -13.63
C LYS A 792 -20.68 -7.26 -14.63
N MET A 793 -21.09 -6.10 -14.12
CA MET A 793 -21.01 -4.85 -14.85
C MET A 793 -19.59 -4.26 -14.69
N ASP A 794 -18.84 -4.17 -15.78
CA ASP A 794 -17.50 -3.55 -15.77
C ASP A 794 -17.61 -2.04 -16.03
N CYS A 795 -16.87 -1.25 -15.26
CA CYS A 795 -16.84 0.21 -15.36
C CYS A 795 -15.39 0.69 -15.30
N LYS A 796 -14.84 1.15 -16.42
CA LYS A 796 -13.45 1.64 -16.51
C LYS A 796 -13.42 3.16 -16.58
N GLY A 797 -12.66 3.79 -15.68
CA GLY A 797 -12.38 5.23 -15.68
C GLY A 797 -13.58 6.17 -15.46
N LEU A 798 -14.78 5.61 -15.26
CA LEU A 798 -16.00 6.33 -14.94
C LEU A 798 -16.02 6.80 -13.48
N GLU A 799 -16.88 7.77 -13.20
CA GLU A 799 -17.06 8.35 -11.87
C GLU A 799 -17.53 7.32 -10.81
N THR A 800 -18.05 6.16 -11.22
CA THR A 800 -18.44 5.05 -10.33
C THR A 800 -17.27 4.44 -9.56
N VAL A 801 -16.09 4.39 -10.17
CA VAL A 801 -14.87 3.79 -9.58
C VAL A 801 -13.86 4.84 -9.09
N ARG A 802 -14.14 6.12 -9.33
CA ARG A 802 -13.32 7.24 -8.86
C ARG A 802 -13.67 7.62 -7.42
N ARG A 803 -12.73 8.29 -6.75
CA ARG A 803 -12.79 8.65 -5.32
C ARG A 803 -12.78 10.16 -5.06
N ASP A 804 -12.71 10.97 -6.11
CA ASP A 804 -12.64 12.43 -6.04
C ASP A 804 -14.01 13.12 -6.16
N ASN A 805 -15.09 12.35 -6.16
CA ASN A 805 -16.48 12.78 -6.21
C ASN A 805 -17.25 12.35 -4.95
N CYS A 806 -18.44 12.91 -4.75
CA CYS A 806 -19.29 12.47 -3.66
C CYS A 806 -19.97 11.10 -3.95
N PRO A 807 -20.29 10.29 -2.91
CA PRO A 807 -20.96 9.00 -3.09
C PRO A 807 -22.25 9.06 -3.91
N LEU A 808 -23.00 10.16 -3.83
CA LEU A 808 -24.20 10.39 -4.65
C LEU A 808 -23.94 10.19 -6.14
N VAL A 809 -22.83 10.76 -6.66
CA VAL A 809 -22.48 10.65 -8.09
C VAL A 809 -22.23 9.19 -8.45
N ALA A 810 -21.43 8.48 -7.66
CA ALA A 810 -21.09 7.09 -7.93
C ALA A 810 -22.33 6.18 -7.86
N ASN A 811 -23.16 6.34 -6.82
CA ASN A 811 -24.38 5.56 -6.64
C ASN A 811 -25.41 5.84 -7.74
N MET A 812 -25.64 7.12 -8.05
CA MET A 812 -26.56 7.51 -9.11
C MET A 812 -26.11 6.97 -10.47
N MET A 813 -24.81 7.08 -10.81
CA MET A 813 -24.31 6.53 -12.06
C MET A 813 -24.39 5.00 -12.11
N ASN A 814 -24.06 4.30 -11.01
CA ASN A 814 -24.17 2.84 -10.96
C ASN A 814 -25.62 2.39 -11.19
N THR A 815 -26.60 3.01 -10.50
CA THR A 815 -28.02 2.67 -10.71
C THR A 815 -28.47 3.02 -12.12
N CYS A 816 -28.07 4.17 -12.67
CA CYS A 816 -28.40 4.52 -14.06
C CYS A 816 -27.80 3.52 -15.04
N LEU A 817 -26.54 3.12 -14.88
CA LEU A 817 -25.89 2.12 -15.74
C LEU A 817 -26.54 0.75 -15.60
N GLN A 818 -26.93 0.33 -14.39
CA GLN A 818 -27.70 -0.89 -14.19
C GLN A 818 -29.02 -0.85 -14.97
N LYS A 819 -29.77 0.25 -14.87
CA LYS A 819 -31.01 0.42 -15.64
C LYS A 819 -30.80 0.42 -17.15
N LEU A 820 -29.69 0.99 -17.61
CA LEU A 820 -29.37 1.09 -19.04
C LEU A 820 -28.80 -0.20 -19.64
N LEU A 821 -27.97 -0.93 -18.89
CA LEU A 821 -27.22 -2.08 -19.39
C LEU A 821 -27.88 -3.42 -19.02
N ILE A 822 -28.49 -3.51 -17.84
CA ILE A 822 -29.13 -4.75 -17.34
C ILE A 822 -30.63 -4.71 -17.64
N ASP A 823 -31.35 -3.69 -17.16
CA ASP A 823 -32.81 -3.61 -17.32
C ASP A 823 -33.21 -3.24 -18.76
N GLY A 824 -32.31 -2.63 -19.52
CA GLY A 824 -32.59 -2.14 -20.87
C GLY A 824 -33.65 -1.02 -20.92
N ASP A 825 -33.78 -0.24 -19.83
CA ASP A 825 -34.82 0.77 -19.63
C ASP A 825 -34.23 2.21 -19.49
N PRO A 826 -34.02 2.91 -20.62
CA PRO A 826 -33.56 4.31 -20.61
C PRO A 826 -34.51 5.28 -19.93
N ASP A 827 -35.82 5.08 -20.06
CA ASP A 827 -36.82 5.97 -19.49
C ASP A 827 -36.86 5.86 -17.96
N GLY A 828 -36.74 4.63 -17.43
CA GLY A 828 -36.56 4.37 -16.00
C GLY A 828 -35.27 4.99 -15.47
N ALA A 829 -34.17 4.93 -16.23
CA ALA A 829 -32.92 5.58 -15.85
C ALA A 829 -33.06 7.11 -15.80
N VAL A 830 -33.73 7.73 -16.79
CA VAL A 830 -34.02 9.17 -16.82
C VAL A 830 -34.94 9.57 -15.65
N LYS A 831 -36.00 8.81 -15.39
CA LYS A 831 -36.93 9.06 -14.28
C LYS A 831 -36.22 9.01 -12.94
N TYR A 832 -35.37 8.00 -12.73
CA TYR A 832 -34.55 7.90 -11.53
C TYR A 832 -33.59 9.09 -11.40
N ALA A 833 -32.94 9.48 -12.50
CA ALA A 833 -32.02 10.61 -12.50
C ALA A 833 -32.73 11.93 -12.11
N LYS A 834 -33.91 12.18 -12.69
CA LYS A 834 -34.76 13.33 -12.35
C LYS A 834 -35.19 13.33 -10.89
N GLN A 835 -35.55 12.16 -10.35
CA GLN A 835 -35.94 12.01 -8.94
C GLN A 835 -34.79 12.37 -8.00
N GLN A 836 -33.57 11.85 -8.24
CA GLN A 836 -32.40 12.17 -7.42
C GLN A 836 -32.03 13.67 -7.50
N ILE A 837 -32.17 14.30 -8.67
CA ILE A 837 -31.98 15.75 -8.82
C ILE A 837 -33.03 16.52 -8.01
N SER A 838 -34.30 16.11 -8.06
CA SER A 838 -35.36 16.71 -7.24
C SER A 838 -35.07 16.56 -5.74
N ASP A 839 -34.63 15.38 -5.31
CA ASP A 839 -34.29 15.10 -3.91
C ASP A 839 -33.10 15.94 -3.43
N LEU A 840 -32.10 16.18 -4.29
CA LEU A 840 -31.01 17.11 -4.00
C LEU A 840 -31.51 18.54 -3.80
N LEU A 841 -32.34 19.04 -4.72
CA LEU A 841 -32.83 20.43 -4.69
C LEU A 841 -33.85 20.69 -3.59
N CYS A 842 -34.59 19.66 -3.16
CA CYS A 842 -35.52 19.71 -2.05
C CYS A 842 -34.88 19.39 -0.68
N ASN A 843 -33.54 19.22 -0.62
CA ASN A 843 -32.79 18.89 0.60
C ASN A 843 -33.23 17.57 1.29
N ARG A 844 -33.73 16.62 0.50
CA ARG A 844 -34.20 15.30 0.96
C ARG A 844 -33.10 14.22 0.98
N LEU A 845 -31.92 14.53 0.45
CA LEU A 845 -30.78 13.62 0.47
C LEU A 845 -30.09 13.59 1.85
N ASP A 846 -29.47 12.46 2.14
CA ASP A 846 -28.62 12.33 3.30
C ASP A 846 -27.26 13.03 3.09
N ILE A 847 -26.75 13.63 4.15
CA ILE A 847 -25.51 14.42 4.12
C ILE A 847 -24.30 13.53 3.78
N SER A 848 -24.30 12.26 4.19
CA SER A 848 -23.20 11.32 3.87
C SER A 848 -23.00 11.13 2.36
N GLN A 849 -24.06 11.26 1.56
CA GLN A 849 -24.00 11.12 0.10
C GLN A 849 -23.30 12.30 -0.58
N LEU A 850 -23.14 13.42 0.13
CA LEU A 850 -22.56 14.66 -0.40
C LEU A 850 -21.09 14.84 0.00
N VAL A 851 -20.52 13.95 0.81
CA VAL A 851 -19.15 14.05 1.31
C VAL A 851 -18.14 13.84 0.17
N ILE A 852 -17.23 14.79 -0.01
CA ILE A 852 -16.08 14.71 -0.92
C ILE A 852 -14.83 14.45 -0.10
N THR A 853 -13.98 13.53 -0.55
CA THR A 853 -12.70 13.20 0.12
C THR A 853 -11.52 13.48 -0.79
N LYS A 854 -10.53 14.25 -0.32
CA LYS A 854 -9.25 14.46 -1.01
C LYS A 854 -8.07 14.24 -0.09
N GLU A 855 -6.99 13.72 -0.66
CA GLU A 855 -5.75 13.42 0.06
C GLU A 855 -4.90 14.67 0.21
N LEU A 856 -4.43 14.94 1.43
CA LEU A 856 -3.55 16.05 1.76
C LEU A 856 -2.10 15.67 1.47
N THR A 857 -1.62 15.93 0.26
CA THR A 857 -0.29 15.48 -0.19
C THR A 857 0.85 16.45 0.11
N LYS A 858 0.53 17.74 0.33
CA LYS A 858 1.51 18.79 0.63
C LYS A 858 0.96 19.73 1.71
N THR A 859 1.85 20.33 2.50
CA THR A 859 1.51 21.38 3.46
C THR A 859 1.15 22.69 2.76
N GLU A 860 1.85 23.00 1.67
CA GLU A 860 1.58 24.18 0.83
C GLU A 860 1.42 23.76 -0.64
N TYR A 861 0.38 24.29 -1.27
CA TYR A 861 0.11 24.12 -2.70
C TYR A 861 0.19 25.48 -3.37
N ALA A 862 0.77 25.53 -4.58
CA ALA A 862 0.81 26.76 -5.40
C ALA A 862 -0.60 27.35 -5.63
N ALA A 863 -1.60 26.49 -5.83
CA ALA A 863 -3.00 26.87 -5.92
C ALA A 863 -3.78 26.47 -4.67
N LYS A 864 -4.56 27.40 -4.09
CA LYS A 864 -5.42 27.14 -2.93
C LYS A 864 -6.45 26.04 -3.22
N GLN A 865 -6.45 25.01 -2.38
CA GLN A 865 -7.36 23.87 -2.50
C GLN A 865 -8.33 23.80 -1.31
N ALA A 866 -9.56 23.33 -1.57
CA ALA A 866 -10.63 23.20 -0.57
C ALA A 866 -10.26 22.38 0.67
N HIS A 867 -9.64 21.22 0.47
CA HIS A 867 -9.27 20.30 1.56
C HIS A 867 -8.11 20.84 2.41
N VAL A 868 -7.20 21.62 1.82
CA VAL A 868 -6.06 22.24 2.50
C VAL A 868 -6.54 23.38 3.40
N GLU A 869 -7.38 24.27 2.86
CA GLU A 869 -7.97 25.37 3.63
C GLU A 869 -8.84 24.85 4.76
N LEU A 870 -9.60 23.76 4.53
CA LEU A 870 -10.36 23.12 5.60
C LEU A 870 -9.44 22.50 6.66
N ALA A 871 -8.38 21.79 6.27
CA ALA A 871 -7.43 21.22 7.23
C ALA A 871 -6.80 22.31 8.12
N ASN A 872 -6.41 23.44 7.53
CA ASN A 872 -5.91 24.61 8.26
C ASN A 872 -6.98 25.20 9.20
N LYS A 873 -8.24 25.27 8.75
CA LYS A 873 -9.37 25.74 9.56
C LYS A 873 -9.67 24.81 10.73
N MET A 874 -9.59 23.48 10.52
CA MET A 874 -9.74 22.47 11.56
C MET A 874 -8.62 22.59 12.58
N LYS A 875 -7.36 22.71 12.13
CA LYS A 875 -6.19 22.89 12.99
C LYS A 875 -6.28 24.12 13.89
N LYS A 876 -6.85 25.22 13.40
CA LYS A 876 -7.08 26.44 14.20
C LYS A 876 -8.18 26.26 15.26
N ARG A 877 -9.16 25.38 15.02
CA ARG A 877 -10.27 25.13 15.94
C ARG A 877 -9.90 24.11 17.01
N ASP A 878 -9.28 23.03 16.58
CA ASP A 878 -8.84 21.91 17.39
C ASP A 878 -7.64 21.30 16.66
N ALA A 879 -6.45 21.65 17.13
CA ALA A 879 -5.21 21.14 16.57
C ALA A 879 -5.11 19.62 16.68
N GLY A 880 -5.84 19.03 17.63
CA GLY A 880 -5.77 17.62 17.92
C GLY A 880 -6.54 16.72 16.96
N SER A 881 -7.68 17.19 16.45
CA SER A 881 -8.48 16.44 15.47
C SER A 881 -8.19 16.81 14.00
N ALA A 882 -7.12 17.58 13.78
CA ALA A 882 -6.72 18.06 12.46
C ALA A 882 -6.08 16.93 11.61
N PRO A 883 -6.41 16.85 10.31
CA PRO A 883 -5.78 15.90 9.39
C PRO A 883 -4.26 16.13 9.24
N LYS A 884 -3.49 15.04 9.13
CA LYS A 884 -2.05 15.06 8.89
C LYS A 884 -1.71 14.89 7.40
N LEU A 885 -0.46 15.09 7.05
CA LEU A 885 0.03 14.87 5.68
C LEU A 885 -0.13 13.39 5.30
N GLY A 886 -0.73 13.13 4.15
CA GLY A 886 -1.11 11.80 3.67
C GLY A 886 -2.57 11.41 3.98
N ASP A 887 -3.25 12.11 4.90
CA ASP A 887 -4.63 11.80 5.26
C ASP A 887 -5.62 12.25 4.19
N ARG A 888 -6.77 11.57 4.15
CA ARG A 888 -7.91 12.00 3.34
C ARG A 888 -8.83 12.87 4.16
N VAL A 889 -9.00 14.13 3.74
CA VAL A 889 -9.85 15.11 4.39
C VAL A 889 -11.27 15.05 3.79
N PRO A 890 -12.30 14.66 4.57
CA PRO A 890 -13.69 14.70 4.15
C PRO A 890 -14.26 16.11 4.32
N TYR A 891 -14.97 16.62 3.30
CA TYR A 891 -15.61 17.93 3.32
C TYR A 891 -16.88 18.00 2.48
N ILE A 892 -17.71 19.00 2.75
CA ILE A 892 -18.90 19.34 1.97
C ILE A 892 -18.83 20.81 1.58
N ILE A 893 -19.31 21.12 0.38
CA ILE A 893 -19.42 22.50 -0.11
C ILE A 893 -20.72 23.16 0.40
N ILE A 894 -20.56 24.22 1.20
CA ILE A 894 -21.66 25.02 1.76
C ILE A 894 -22.05 26.18 0.85
N SER A 895 -23.27 26.69 1.03
CA SER A 895 -23.74 27.88 0.32
C SER A 895 -23.03 29.13 0.83
N ALA A 896 -22.62 30.01 -0.09
CA ALA A 896 -21.96 31.29 0.21
C ALA A 896 -22.43 32.37 -0.78
N ALA A 897 -21.91 33.60 -0.63
CA ALA A 897 -22.20 34.69 -1.55
C ALA A 897 -21.81 34.33 -2.99
N LYS A 898 -22.53 34.90 -3.97
CA LYS A 898 -22.26 34.67 -5.40
C LYS A 898 -20.79 34.98 -5.71
N SER A 899 -20.16 34.13 -6.52
CA SER A 899 -18.73 34.20 -6.90
C SER A 899 -17.72 33.90 -5.78
N THR A 900 -18.15 33.39 -4.61
CA THR A 900 -17.20 32.90 -3.60
C THR A 900 -16.43 31.68 -4.12
N PRO A 901 -15.09 31.68 -4.10
CA PRO A 901 -14.29 30.54 -4.53
C PRO A 901 -14.61 29.25 -3.76
N ALA A 902 -14.61 28.12 -4.46
CA ALA A 902 -15.00 26.82 -3.88
C ALA A 902 -14.16 26.41 -2.67
N TYR A 903 -12.89 26.82 -2.59
CA TYR A 903 -12.02 26.48 -1.46
C TYR A 903 -12.42 27.15 -0.14
N LEU A 904 -13.10 28.31 -0.17
CA LEU A 904 -13.62 28.97 1.02
C LEU A 904 -14.97 28.39 1.50
N LYS A 905 -15.63 27.62 0.61
CA LYS A 905 -16.93 27.00 0.88
C LYS A 905 -16.81 25.59 1.46
N ALA A 906 -15.61 25.09 1.69
CA ALA A 906 -15.42 23.75 2.26
C ALA A 906 -15.60 23.77 3.78
N GLU A 907 -16.42 22.86 4.29
CA GLU A 907 -16.66 22.73 5.73
C GLU A 907 -16.79 21.26 6.16
N SER A 908 -16.49 21.01 7.43
CA SER A 908 -16.62 19.68 8.05
C SER A 908 -18.09 19.30 8.31
N ILE A 909 -18.38 18.01 8.23
CA ILE A 909 -19.75 17.46 8.36
C ILE A 909 -20.33 17.78 9.75
N GLN A 910 -19.53 17.65 10.80
CA GLN A 910 -19.93 17.96 12.17
C GLN A 910 -20.39 19.42 12.30
N MET A 911 -19.59 20.36 11.78
CA MET A 911 -19.93 21.78 11.83
C MET A 911 -21.23 22.10 11.08
N ILE A 912 -21.47 21.43 9.95
CA ILE A 912 -22.70 21.61 9.16
C ILE A 912 -23.93 21.16 9.95
N ILE A 913 -23.86 20.01 10.61
CA ILE A 913 -24.99 19.44 11.36
C ILE A 913 -25.29 20.25 12.62
N TYR A 914 -24.28 20.56 13.43
CA TYR A 914 -24.48 21.29 14.69
C TYR A 914 -25.02 22.71 14.48
N ASN A 915 -24.60 23.36 13.39
CA ASN A 915 -24.94 24.76 13.10
C ASN A 915 -26.05 24.92 12.05
N ASN A 916 -26.55 23.81 11.49
CA ASN A 916 -27.53 23.79 10.40
C ASN A 916 -27.12 24.67 9.21
N ILE A 917 -25.88 24.50 8.74
CA ILE A 917 -25.30 25.32 7.66
C ILE A 917 -25.90 24.87 6.31
N PRO A 918 -26.42 25.80 5.47
CA PRO A 918 -27.00 25.44 4.18
C PRO A 918 -25.97 24.87 3.19
N ILE A 919 -26.36 23.82 2.47
CA ILE A 919 -25.54 23.15 1.46
C ILE A 919 -25.74 23.82 0.09
N ASP A 920 -24.67 23.93 -0.69
CA ASP A 920 -24.74 24.49 -2.04
C ASP A 920 -25.25 23.46 -3.06
N THR A 921 -26.57 23.33 -3.17
CA THR A 921 -27.20 22.38 -4.10
C THR A 921 -26.91 22.70 -5.57
N ALA A 922 -26.64 23.97 -5.92
CA ALA A 922 -26.28 24.37 -7.27
C ALA A 922 -24.90 23.81 -7.66
N TYR A 923 -23.91 23.92 -6.76
CA TYR A 923 -22.59 23.32 -6.96
C TYR A 923 -22.67 21.81 -7.20
N TYR A 924 -23.44 21.06 -6.40
CA TYR A 924 -23.57 19.61 -6.60
C TYR A 924 -24.27 19.27 -7.92
N LEU A 925 -25.29 20.03 -8.33
CA LEU A 925 -25.97 19.80 -9.61
C LEU A 925 -25.05 20.08 -10.81
N GLU A 926 -24.39 21.23 -10.83
CA GLU A 926 -23.61 21.71 -11.99
C GLU A 926 -22.22 21.08 -12.07
N ASN A 927 -21.50 21.01 -10.94
CA ASN A 927 -20.11 20.55 -10.91
C ASN A 927 -19.96 19.04 -10.68
N GLN A 928 -20.86 18.41 -9.91
CA GLN A 928 -20.76 16.99 -9.56
C GLN A 928 -21.63 16.10 -10.44
N LEU A 929 -22.91 16.44 -10.67
CA LEU A 929 -23.88 15.55 -11.35
C LEU A 929 -24.01 15.77 -12.86
N SER A 930 -24.05 17.02 -13.32
CA SER A 930 -24.33 17.35 -14.73
C SER A 930 -23.37 16.67 -15.70
N LYS A 931 -22.06 16.90 -15.56
CA LYS A 931 -21.06 16.38 -16.52
C LYS A 931 -21.05 14.84 -16.59
N PRO A 932 -21.06 14.09 -15.46
CA PRO A 932 -21.09 12.62 -15.54
C PRO A 932 -22.39 12.07 -16.14
N LEU A 933 -23.54 12.66 -15.82
CA LEU A 933 -24.82 12.22 -16.40
C LEU A 933 -24.87 12.44 -17.91
N LEU A 934 -24.44 13.62 -18.38
CA LEU A 934 -24.37 13.89 -19.81
C LEU A 934 -23.45 12.89 -20.54
N ARG A 935 -22.33 12.51 -19.95
CA ARG A 935 -21.41 11.52 -20.55
C ARG A 935 -22.06 10.17 -20.82
N ILE A 936 -22.90 9.67 -19.91
CA ILE A 936 -23.55 8.35 -20.06
C ILE A 936 -24.82 8.42 -20.93
N PHE A 937 -25.56 9.52 -20.88
CA PHE A 937 -26.85 9.64 -21.58
C PHE A 937 -26.73 10.26 -22.98
N SER A 938 -25.74 11.11 -23.26
CA SER A 938 -25.57 11.71 -24.59
C SER A 938 -25.41 10.68 -25.72
N PRO A 939 -24.66 9.57 -25.56
CA PRO A 939 -24.59 8.53 -26.61
C PRO A 939 -25.92 7.81 -26.89
N ILE A 940 -26.93 7.95 -26.02
CA ILE A 940 -28.22 7.26 -26.10
C ILE A 940 -29.34 8.21 -26.51
N LEU A 941 -29.39 9.40 -25.89
CA LEU A 941 -30.44 10.41 -26.08
C LEU A 941 -30.04 11.54 -27.05
N GLY A 942 -28.78 11.57 -27.50
CA GLY A 942 -28.24 12.63 -28.36
C GLY A 942 -28.11 13.98 -27.68
N GLU A 943 -28.15 15.06 -28.46
CA GLU A 943 -27.96 16.45 -27.99
C GLU A 943 -29.06 16.93 -27.01
N LYS A 944 -30.24 16.27 -27.02
CA LYS A 944 -31.35 16.59 -26.13
C LYS A 944 -31.15 16.09 -24.69
N ALA A 945 -30.10 15.33 -24.40
CA ALA A 945 -29.84 14.78 -23.06
C ALA A 945 -29.81 15.87 -21.97
N GLU A 946 -29.19 17.03 -22.25
CA GLU A 946 -29.06 18.11 -21.28
C GLU A 946 -30.42 18.74 -20.93
N SER A 947 -31.22 19.05 -21.95
CA SER A 947 -32.54 19.64 -21.73
C SER A 947 -33.47 18.66 -21.02
N ILE A 948 -33.43 17.36 -21.34
CA ILE A 948 -34.27 16.35 -20.71
C ILE A 948 -33.90 16.13 -19.24
N LEU A 949 -32.61 16.07 -18.91
CA LEU A 949 -32.14 15.71 -17.58
C LEU A 949 -32.08 16.90 -16.60
N LEU A 950 -31.61 18.05 -17.07
CA LEU A 950 -31.28 19.19 -16.20
C LEU A 950 -32.35 20.29 -16.21
N ARG A 951 -33.26 20.29 -17.20
CA ARG A 951 -34.34 21.27 -17.30
C ARG A 951 -35.70 20.56 -17.23
N GLY A 952 -36.59 21.06 -16.38
CA GLY A 952 -37.92 20.48 -16.22
C GLY A 952 -38.57 20.86 -14.91
N ASP A 953 -39.77 20.33 -14.65
CA ASP A 953 -40.51 20.62 -13.43
C ASP A 953 -39.79 20.11 -12.18
N HIS A 954 -39.02 19.03 -12.30
CA HIS A 954 -38.24 18.44 -11.21
C HIS A 954 -37.13 19.35 -10.66
N THR A 955 -36.70 20.38 -11.41
CA THR A 955 -35.69 21.36 -10.95
C THR A 955 -36.26 22.71 -10.51
N ARG A 956 -37.56 22.95 -10.71
CA ARG A 956 -38.22 24.23 -10.38
C ARG A 956 -38.46 24.39 -8.88
N THR A 957 -38.75 23.30 -8.18
CA THR A 957 -38.99 23.32 -6.74
C THR A 957 -37.66 23.23 -5.98
N ARG A 958 -37.32 24.26 -5.20
CA ARG A 958 -36.10 24.31 -4.39
C ARG A 958 -36.45 24.65 -2.94
N THR A 959 -35.93 23.86 -2.00
CA THR A 959 -36.10 24.11 -0.57
C THR A 959 -34.85 24.84 -0.05
N VAL A 960 -35.01 26.06 0.46
CA VAL A 960 -33.91 26.86 1.00
C VAL A 960 -33.92 26.77 2.53
N VAL A 961 -32.82 26.31 3.11
CA VAL A 961 -32.60 26.29 4.56
C VAL A 961 -31.89 27.57 4.98
N THR A 962 -32.32 28.17 6.09
CA THR A 962 -31.68 29.35 6.68
C THR A 962 -30.68 28.94 7.77
N SER A 963 -29.47 29.50 7.71
CA SER A 963 -28.42 29.27 8.72
C SER A 963 -28.78 29.90 10.07
N LYS A 964 -28.36 29.29 11.18
CA LYS A 964 -28.53 29.83 12.54
C LYS A 964 -27.38 30.74 13.00
N VAL A 965 -26.27 30.80 12.26
CA VAL A 965 -24.98 31.33 12.79
C VAL A 965 -24.56 32.66 12.17
N SER A 966 -25.34 33.25 11.25
CA SER A 966 -24.98 34.58 10.74
C SER A 966 -25.29 35.66 11.78
N ALA A 967 -24.46 36.71 11.85
CA ALA A 967 -24.71 37.86 12.73
C ALA A 967 -26.10 38.47 12.46
N LEU A 968 -26.57 38.44 11.21
CA LEU A 968 -27.91 38.89 10.83
C LEU A 968 -29.00 37.92 11.32
N ALA A 969 -28.75 36.60 11.34
CA ALA A 969 -29.71 35.61 11.80
C ALA A 969 -30.11 35.81 13.27
N ALA A 970 -29.20 36.30 14.11
CA ALA A 970 -29.48 36.65 15.50
C ALA A 970 -30.56 37.76 15.63
N PHE A 971 -30.69 38.62 14.62
CA PHE A 971 -31.68 39.71 14.57
C PHE A 971 -32.91 39.39 13.71
N THR A 972 -32.99 38.18 13.12
CA THR A 972 -34.16 37.78 12.33
C THR A 972 -35.33 37.35 13.21
N THR A 973 -36.48 38.00 13.07
CA THR A 973 -37.72 37.61 13.74
C THR A 973 -38.51 36.63 12.87
N LYS A 974 -38.82 35.46 13.43
CA LYS A 974 -39.56 34.41 12.72
C LYS A 974 -41.06 34.73 12.77
N LYS A 975 -41.60 35.31 11.70
CA LYS A 975 -43.06 35.46 11.55
C LYS A 975 -43.70 34.12 11.21
N THR A 976 -44.79 33.79 11.89
CA THR A 976 -45.58 32.58 11.63
C THR A 976 -46.38 32.69 10.34
N THR A 977 -46.37 31.62 9.53
CA THR A 977 -47.09 31.54 8.26
C THR A 977 -48.16 30.44 8.31
N CYS A 978 -49.22 30.63 7.52
CA CYS A 978 -50.25 29.62 7.26
C CYS A 978 -49.63 28.36 6.64
N LEU A 979 -49.92 27.18 7.17
CA LEU A 979 -49.36 25.92 6.66
C LEU A 979 -49.82 25.60 5.23
N GLY A 980 -51.05 25.96 4.88
CA GLY A 980 -51.65 25.73 3.56
C GLY A 980 -51.12 26.65 2.46
N CYS A 981 -51.30 27.97 2.61
CA CYS A 981 -50.97 28.95 1.56
C CYS A 981 -49.68 29.75 1.78
N LYS A 982 -48.97 29.53 2.89
CA LYS A 982 -47.73 30.24 3.28
C LYS A 982 -47.87 31.76 3.50
N ALA A 983 -49.09 32.30 3.52
CA ALA A 983 -49.33 33.70 3.90
C ALA A 983 -48.91 33.97 5.36
N VAL A 984 -48.32 35.13 5.62
CA VAL A 984 -47.95 35.57 6.98
C VAL A 984 -49.22 35.78 7.79
N LEU A 985 -49.27 35.22 9.01
CA LEU A 985 -50.42 35.38 9.90
C LEU A 985 -50.38 36.75 10.60
N PRO A 986 -51.53 37.43 10.75
CA PRO A 986 -51.62 38.69 11.50
C PRO A 986 -51.26 38.52 12.97
N ALA A 987 -50.82 39.60 13.61
CA ALA A 987 -50.56 39.65 15.04
C ALA A 987 -51.83 39.24 15.83
N GLY A 988 -51.70 38.24 16.70
CA GLY A 988 -52.82 37.64 17.46
C GLY A 988 -53.35 36.31 16.92
N GLU A 989 -53.17 36.00 15.62
CA GLU A 989 -53.53 34.72 15.00
C GLU A 989 -52.31 33.79 14.80
N GLU A 990 -51.15 34.15 15.36
CA GLU A 990 -49.86 33.47 15.15
C GLU A 990 -49.85 32.01 15.63
N LYS A 991 -50.67 31.69 16.63
CA LYS A 991 -50.83 30.32 17.15
C LYS A 991 -51.64 29.42 16.23
N ASN A 992 -52.44 29.98 15.31
CA ASN A 992 -53.27 29.18 14.42
C ASN A 992 -52.43 28.46 13.36
N PRO A 993 -52.78 27.22 12.97
CA PRO A 993 -52.02 26.47 11.98
C PRO A 993 -52.27 26.99 10.55
N VAL A 994 -53.45 27.54 10.30
CA VAL A 994 -53.92 28.00 8.98
C VAL A 994 -54.57 29.38 9.06
N CYS A 995 -54.59 30.10 7.94
CA CYS A 995 -55.36 31.34 7.82
C CYS A 995 -56.85 31.04 7.61
N LYS A 996 -57.71 32.05 7.80
CA LYS A 996 -59.16 31.96 7.62
C LYS A 996 -59.57 31.31 6.29
N TYR A 997 -58.86 31.62 5.20
CA TYR A 997 -59.13 31.06 3.87
C TYR A 997 -58.79 29.57 3.74
N CYS A 998 -57.79 29.09 4.48
CA CYS A 998 -57.35 27.69 4.45
C CYS A 998 -58.01 26.82 5.52
N GLN A 999 -58.86 27.39 6.37
CA GLN A 999 -59.55 26.71 7.46
C GLN A 999 -60.38 25.50 7.00
N PRO A 1000 -61.10 25.54 5.86
CA PRO A 1000 -61.80 24.34 5.35
C PRO A 1000 -60.88 23.16 5.03
N LYS A 1001 -59.60 23.41 4.74
CA LYS A 1001 -58.59 22.39 4.42
C LYS A 1001 -57.78 21.94 5.63
N GLN A 1002 -58.11 22.42 6.84
CA GLN A 1002 -57.33 22.17 8.04
C GLN A 1002 -57.18 20.67 8.36
N THR A 1003 -58.25 19.88 8.24
CA THR A 1003 -58.23 18.43 8.51
C THR A 1003 -57.28 17.69 7.56
N GLN A 1004 -57.32 18.02 6.27
CA GLN A 1004 -56.43 17.42 5.27
C GLN A 1004 -54.96 17.79 5.52
N LEU A 1005 -54.70 19.05 5.89
CA LEU A 1005 -53.36 19.52 6.22
C LEU A 1005 -52.83 18.83 7.50
N LEU A 1006 -53.68 18.66 8.52
CA LEU A 1006 -53.34 17.92 9.73
C LEU A 1006 -52.96 16.47 9.41
N GLN A 1007 -53.78 15.75 8.64
CA GLN A 1007 -53.46 14.38 8.20
C GLN A 1007 -52.11 14.31 7.49
N THR A 1008 -51.85 15.25 6.58
CA THR A 1008 -50.58 15.31 5.82
C THR A 1008 -49.37 15.54 6.73
N GLU A 1009 -49.48 16.44 7.72
CA GLU A 1009 -48.39 16.71 8.65
C GLU A 1009 -48.22 15.58 9.70
N LEU A 1010 -49.31 14.91 10.08
CA LEU A 1010 -49.28 13.71 10.95
C LEU A 1010 -48.62 12.52 10.28
N ASP A 1011 -48.91 12.25 9.00
CA ASP A 1011 -48.24 11.19 8.26
C ASP A 1011 -46.72 11.42 8.19
N LYS A 1012 -46.29 12.67 7.95
CA LYS A 1012 -44.86 13.03 8.01
C LYS A 1012 -44.26 12.83 9.39
N TYR A 1013 -45.01 13.18 10.44
CA TYR A 1013 -44.56 12.98 11.83
C TYR A 1013 -44.35 11.49 12.10
N ARG A 1014 -45.33 10.64 11.77
CA ARG A 1014 -45.24 9.18 11.91
C ARG A 1014 -44.06 8.59 11.16
N ASP A 1015 -43.81 9.05 9.92
CA ASP A 1015 -42.65 8.61 9.14
C ASP A 1015 -41.31 8.99 9.78
N LEU A 1016 -41.23 10.17 10.41
CA LEU A 1016 -40.04 10.60 11.15
C LEU A 1016 -39.88 9.83 12.46
N GLU A 1017 -40.96 9.53 13.16
CA GLU A 1017 -40.98 8.74 14.40
C GLU A 1017 -40.53 7.29 14.17
N ASP A 1018 -41.04 6.62 13.12
CA ASP A 1018 -40.58 5.28 12.73
C ASP A 1018 -39.08 5.29 12.39
N LYS A 1019 -38.64 6.26 11.58
CA LYS A 1019 -37.21 6.40 11.24
C LYS A 1019 -36.35 6.66 12.47
N PHE A 1020 -36.79 7.53 13.38
CA PHE A 1020 -36.08 7.82 14.62
C PHE A 1020 -35.89 6.54 15.43
N SER A 1021 -36.98 5.81 15.68
CA SER A 1021 -36.99 4.58 16.47
C SER A 1021 -36.09 3.50 15.86
N ARG A 1022 -36.17 3.29 14.54
CA ARG A 1022 -35.34 2.33 13.82
C ARG A 1022 -33.85 2.65 13.89
N LEU A 1023 -33.47 3.92 13.69
CA LEU A 1023 -32.08 4.35 13.69
C LEU A 1023 -31.45 4.24 15.08
N TRP A 1024 -32.14 4.69 16.13
CA TRP A 1024 -31.63 4.63 17.50
C TRP A 1024 -31.57 3.19 18.04
N THR A 1025 -32.57 2.36 17.73
CA THR A 1025 -32.54 0.93 18.09
C THR A 1025 -31.40 0.20 17.37
N GLN A 1026 -31.13 0.55 16.10
CA GLN A 1026 -30.01 -0.04 15.38
C GLN A 1026 -28.66 0.34 16.00
N CYS A 1027 -28.53 1.57 16.52
CA CYS A 1027 -27.34 1.96 17.28
C CYS A 1027 -27.13 1.11 18.53
N GLN A 1028 -28.19 0.79 19.29
CA GLN A 1028 -28.10 -0.08 20.47
C GLN A 1028 -27.67 -1.50 20.08
N ARG A 1029 -28.21 -2.05 18.99
CA ARG A 1029 -27.79 -3.36 18.45
C ARG A 1029 -26.33 -3.36 18.03
N CYS A 1030 -25.87 -2.29 17.38
CA CYS A 1030 -24.47 -2.14 16.97
C CYS A 1030 -23.52 -2.02 18.18
N GLN A 1031 -23.94 -1.31 19.23
CA GLN A 1031 -23.19 -1.21 20.49
C GLN A 1031 -23.15 -2.55 21.24
N GLY A 1032 -24.20 -3.37 21.10
CA GLY A 1032 -24.34 -4.65 21.79
C GLY A 1032 -24.93 -4.55 23.19
N SER A 1033 -25.32 -3.35 23.65
CA SER A 1033 -26.00 -3.11 24.93
C SER A 1033 -27.33 -2.39 24.73
N LEU A 1034 -28.36 -2.81 25.48
CA LEU A 1034 -29.68 -2.17 25.51
C LEU A 1034 -29.85 -1.22 26.71
N HIS A 1035 -28.98 -1.34 27.72
CA HIS A 1035 -29.13 -0.65 29.01
C HIS A 1035 -28.12 0.49 29.20
N GLU A 1036 -27.14 0.60 28.32
CA GLU A 1036 -26.13 1.65 28.37
C GLU A 1036 -26.36 2.70 27.28
N GLU A 1037 -25.87 3.91 27.53
CA GLU A 1037 -25.93 4.99 26.55
C GLU A 1037 -25.04 4.71 25.34
N VAL A 1038 -25.54 5.06 24.15
CA VAL A 1038 -24.80 5.01 22.88
C VAL A 1038 -23.91 6.25 22.75
N ILE A 1039 -22.59 6.08 22.84
CA ILE A 1039 -21.62 7.21 22.78
C ILE A 1039 -20.84 7.28 21.45
N CYS A 1040 -21.19 6.45 20.48
CA CYS A 1040 -20.52 6.36 19.18
C CYS A 1040 -20.48 7.69 18.40
N THR A 1041 -19.30 8.11 17.94
CA THR A 1041 -19.05 9.28 17.08
C THR A 1041 -18.50 8.95 15.68
N SER A 1042 -18.66 7.70 15.24
CA SER A 1042 -18.10 7.20 13.98
C SER A 1042 -18.50 8.06 12.78
N ARG A 1043 -17.52 8.77 12.22
CA ARG A 1043 -17.68 9.63 11.03
C ARG A 1043 -17.90 8.84 9.75
N ASP A 1044 -17.48 7.58 9.71
CA ASP A 1044 -17.67 6.71 8.55
C ASP A 1044 -19.02 5.97 8.55
N CYS A 1045 -19.81 6.09 9.62
CA CYS A 1045 -21.10 5.42 9.73
C CYS A 1045 -22.22 6.33 9.20
N PRO A 1046 -22.99 5.92 8.18
CA PRO A 1046 -24.09 6.74 7.65
C PRO A 1046 -25.19 6.99 8.70
N ILE A 1047 -25.41 6.04 9.62
CA ILE A 1047 -26.41 6.17 10.69
C ILE A 1047 -26.06 7.32 11.64
N PHE A 1048 -24.77 7.59 11.87
CA PHE A 1048 -24.34 8.62 12.83
C PHE A 1048 -24.90 10.01 12.48
N TYR A 1049 -24.81 10.40 11.21
CA TYR A 1049 -25.35 11.67 10.74
C TYR A 1049 -26.87 11.63 10.58
N MET A 1050 -27.39 10.52 10.06
CA MET A 1050 -28.83 10.34 9.81
C MET A 1050 -29.65 10.43 11.09
N ARG A 1051 -29.22 9.76 12.19
CA ARG A 1051 -29.95 9.78 13.47
C ARG A 1051 -30.04 11.19 14.07
N LYS A 1052 -28.98 12.01 13.90
CA LYS A 1052 -28.96 13.40 14.40
C LYS A 1052 -29.83 14.33 13.55
N LYS A 1053 -29.82 14.16 12.21
CA LYS A 1053 -30.73 14.89 11.32
C LYS A 1053 -32.19 14.57 11.62
N VAL A 1054 -32.55 13.28 11.68
CA VAL A 1054 -33.93 12.84 11.97
C VAL A 1054 -34.39 13.31 13.36
N GLN A 1055 -33.51 13.30 14.37
CA GLN A 1055 -33.81 13.87 15.69
C GLN A 1055 -34.21 15.35 15.60
N MET A 1056 -33.45 16.16 14.84
CA MET A 1056 -33.77 17.59 14.68
C MET A 1056 -35.03 17.81 13.84
N ASP A 1057 -35.22 17.02 12.78
CA ASP A 1057 -36.40 17.11 11.91
C ASP A 1057 -37.68 16.73 12.68
N LEU A 1058 -37.63 15.69 13.52
CA LEU A 1058 -38.74 15.28 14.38
C LEU A 1058 -39.10 16.38 15.39
N ILE A 1059 -38.11 16.97 16.09
CA ILE A 1059 -38.35 18.09 17.02
C ILE A 1059 -38.97 19.30 16.30
N ASN A 1060 -38.59 19.56 15.05
CA ASN A 1060 -39.17 20.66 14.28
C ASN A 1060 -40.60 20.33 13.82
N GLN A 1061 -40.86 19.08 13.43
CA GLN A 1061 -42.18 18.63 13.00
C GLN A 1061 -43.16 18.57 14.17
N ASP A 1062 -42.71 18.19 15.36
CA ASP A 1062 -43.47 18.21 16.61
C ASP A 1062 -44.05 19.60 16.89
N LYS A 1063 -43.21 20.64 16.78
CA LYS A 1063 -43.63 22.05 16.89
C LYS A 1063 -44.62 22.50 15.81
N VAL A 1064 -44.66 21.82 14.66
CA VAL A 1064 -45.66 22.10 13.61
C VAL A 1064 -47.00 21.48 13.99
N ILE A 1065 -46.99 20.26 14.54
CA ILE A 1065 -48.18 19.57 15.04
C ILE A 1065 -48.79 20.32 16.23
N ASP A 1066 -47.97 20.84 17.15
CA ASP A 1066 -48.42 21.64 18.30
C ASP A 1066 -49.31 22.83 17.92
N ARG A 1067 -49.14 23.37 16.70
CA ARG A 1067 -49.97 24.49 16.20
C ARG A 1067 -51.43 24.11 15.98
N PHE A 1068 -51.74 22.82 15.84
CA PHE A 1068 -53.12 22.35 15.72
C PHE A 1068 -53.81 22.19 17.07
N GLY A 1069 -53.09 22.38 18.19
CA GLY A 1069 -53.57 22.21 19.54
C GLY A 1069 -53.38 20.78 20.07
N CYS A 1070 -53.52 20.61 21.38
CA CYS A 1070 -53.53 19.29 21.99
C CYS A 1070 -54.87 18.60 21.70
N PRO A 1071 -54.88 17.32 21.31
CA PRO A 1071 -56.10 16.54 21.29
C PRO A 1071 -56.58 16.35 22.74
N THR A 1072 -57.47 17.21 23.19
CA THR A 1072 -58.18 17.05 24.46
C THR A 1072 -59.37 16.14 24.22
N TRP A 1073 -59.34 14.98 24.86
CA TRP A 1073 -60.46 14.04 24.92
C TRP A 1073 -61.47 14.45 25.98
#